data_AF-A0AAT9FLE1-F1
#
_entry.id   AF-A0AAT9FLE1-F1
#
_cell.length_a   1.000
_cell.length_b   1.000
_cell.length_c   1.000
_cell.angle_alpha   90.00
_cell.angle_beta   90.00
_cell.angle_gamma   90.00
#
_symmetry.space_group_name_H-M   'P 1'
#
loop_
_entity.id
_entity.type
_entity.pdbx_description
1 polymer ?
#
loop_
_entity_poly.entity_id
_entity_poly.type
_entity_poly.pdbx_seq_one_letter_code
_entity_poly.pdbx_strand_id
1 'polypeptide(L)'
;MNSFSSKDTIVSQFETDSLINLLKRVGPRGVALLRSEEFTADKVTKTGDWDIAVSDKSTFGQLLKDSYGEPDLRITRQYVEQWFYSWNQVDLLPVFEWNGLDFLDQNRFWKGVSNGRDGIPRPRLAHDALIAWMTGVLGGKTYNPKYDSLIAQALDQDKDEFESALNEAFGSGWTEFLMDWAIAGNAGEAAKHSKDLRRALFFNKFKRDAGGCLSRQISHWYIEAKHHLHPPYPWVAMLGPDGSGKSSVIEGLTHKLSHRRLSIKMIHWSPRLLRKGQEVPGGIVPDPHSIPPRNLFMSILKLGLITAEWWWASIWNIRHPRAKSKLLISDRYYNDMLVDPVRYRFGAPIKWAKFVFRFLPKPDHVIVLAGDADQILARKKEVTPEELKRQLAAYKELAVSLGDRATVVDCCQPLNTVVDESYELILEAFRERSRNLPTVAKVGSTSFSDSDQTPALPLVQHKPPVEAHAHQSGDGRLKVLISAYGCSPSRGSEANVAWNLVRQLSEKHDLCVMTRAINKPVIEESSEQWVGRIQWVYFDPPSALTFWRRGKRGVSLYYAWWQILARSKAKQLISEQHFDVAHHITIGTYLFPSLISDLGVPLLFGPVGGGDQTPPGLANSFRWMGAFEEWMRATVRNLLEKFEYLHHYYISNAWTLAATPATENALRRMGVRRTSMMPQSATGDDNLEAYIKAHPPVPAPMSGPLELVTACRLVHWKAVDIALEAVAAVKNDGLDVRLTILEHGPELSHLQHTAKKLGINECVNFVGRLESLEEVFGKISSADALLHPALHEAFGQACLEALALGKPVICLDWGGPGLIVNDRCGYKIKPASREDSIAGFADAIRKLAAEKSSGRNFTRECIKRAKDFQWDTKAEEIDGFYRQILVQENARKEAPNPIHLK
;
A
#
# COMPACT_ATOMS: atom_id res chain seq x y z
N MET A 1 -21.43 -41.84 -21.70
CA MET A 1 -21.88 -41.25 -22.97
C MET A 1 -23.36 -41.57 -23.17
N ASN A 2 -24.15 -40.54 -23.49
CA ASN A 2 -25.53 -40.54 -24.01
C ASN A 2 -26.69 -41.12 -23.17
N SER A 3 -26.97 -40.54 -22.00
CA SER A 3 -28.32 -40.62 -21.39
C SER A 3 -28.68 -39.45 -20.45
N PHE A 4 -28.19 -38.23 -20.71
CA PHE A 4 -28.84 -37.07 -20.10
C PHE A 4 -30.12 -36.80 -20.89
N SER A 5 -31.21 -36.83 -20.15
CA SER A 5 -32.57 -37.07 -20.60
C SER A 5 -33.06 -35.94 -21.52
N SER A 6 -33.78 -36.29 -22.57
CA SER A 6 -34.54 -35.36 -23.43
C SER A 6 -35.38 -34.35 -22.64
N LYS A 7 -35.73 -34.63 -21.38
CA LYS A 7 -36.40 -33.68 -20.48
C LYS A 7 -35.57 -32.44 -20.13
N ASP A 8 -34.25 -32.55 -19.91
CA ASP A 8 -33.46 -31.38 -19.49
C ASP A 8 -33.31 -30.36 -20.63
N THR A 9 -33.22 -30.86 -21.87
CA THR A 9 -33.22 -30.02 -23.08
C THR A 9 -34.58 -29.36 -23.31
N ILE A 10 -35.69 -30.09 -23.10
CA ILE A 10 -37.04 -29.56 -23.25
C ILE A 10 -37.34 -28.50 -22.18
N VAL A 11 -36.94 -28.72 -20.92
CA VAL A 11 -37.10 -27.75 -19.82
C VAL A 11 -36.26 -26.51 -20.08
N SER A 12 -34.99 -26.65 -20.47
CA SER A 12 -34.13 -25.51 -20.82
C SER A 12 -34.71 -24.65 -21.94
N GLN A 13 -35.33 -25.27 -22.95
CA GLN A 13 -35.96 -24.56 -24.06
C GLN A 13 -37.26 -23.87 -23.66
N PHE A 14 -38.11 -24.52 -22.86
CA PHE A 14 -39.33 -23.92 -22.30
C PHE A 14 -39.03 -22.70 -21.43
N GLU A 15 -38.03 -22.79 -20.54
CA GLU A 15 -37.64 -21.67 -19.66
C GLU A 15 -37.04 -20.50 -20.47
N THR A 16 -36.32 -20.82 -21.55
CA THR A 16 -35.81 -19.81 -22.49
C THR A 16 -36.94 -19.06 -23.19
N ASP A 17 -37.94 -19.78 -23.72
CA ASP A 17 -39.10 -19.17 -24.36
C ASP A 17 -39.92 -18.35 -23.36
N SER A 18 -40.01 -18.82 -22.11
CA SER A 18 -40.61 -18.09 -20.99
C SER A 18 -39.90 -16.76 -20.72
N LEU A 19 -38.55 -16.74 -20.75
CA LEU A 19 -37.77 -15.52 -20.50
C LEU A 19 -37.96 -14.49 -21.61
N ILE A 20 -37.97 -14.96 -22.86
CA ILE A 20 -38.27 -14.11 -24.02
C ILE A 20 -39.66 -13.48 -23.89
N ASN A 21 -40.67 -14.27 -23.48
CA ASN A 21 -42.01 -13.77 -23.26
C ASN A 21 -42.08 -12.76 -22.10
N LEU A 22 -41.31 -12.98 -21.03
CA LEU A 22 -41.19 -12.02 -19.92
C LEU A 22 -40.60 -10.70 -20.40
N LEU A 23 -39.51 -10.73 -21.19
CA LEU A 23 -38.89 -9.53 -21.77
C LEU A 23 -39.87 -8.75 -22.65
N LYS A 24 -40.63 -9.44 -23.50
CA LYS A 24 -41.67 -8.83 -24.35
C LYS A 24 -42.78 -8.17 -23.52
N ARG A 25 -43.17 -8.80 -22.41
CA ARG A 25 -44.22 -8.29 -21.51
C ARG A 25 -43.80 -7.02 -20.77
N VAL A 26 -42.54 -6.93 -20.34
CA VAL A 26 -42.00 -5.73 -19.67
C VAL A 26 -41.82 -4.58 -20.66
N GLY A 27 -41.39 -4.90 -21.89
CA GLY A 27 -41.13 -3.90 -22.93
C GLY A 27 -39.92 -3.01 -22.59
N PRO A 28 -39.72 -1.89 -23.31
CA PRO A 28 -38.49 -1.09 -23.24
C PRO A 28 -38.41 -0.22 -21.98
N ARG A 29 -39.39 -0.30 -21.07
CA ARG A 29 -39.43 0.49 -19.83
C ARG A 29 -38.51 -0.13 -18.79
N GLY A 30 -37.21 0.11 -18.94
CA GLY A 30 -36.21 -0.23 -17.95
C GLY A 30 -35.61 -1.64 -18.06
N VAL A 31 -35.84 -2.34 -19.18
CA VAL A 31 -35.19 -3.62 -19.49
C VAL A 31 -34.75 -3.63 -20.96
N ALA A 32 -33.56 -4.15 -21.24
CA ALA A 32 -33.08 -4.39 -22.61
C ALA A 32 -32.18 -5.62 -22.70
N LEU A 33 -32.38 -6.45 -23.71
CA LEU A 33 -31.51 -7.59 -24.00
C LEU A 33 -30.27 -7.11 -24.76
N LEU A 34 -29.08 -7.39 -24.22
CA LEU A 34 -27.80 -7.02 -24.84
C LEU A 34 -27.27 -8.13 -25.74
N ARG A 35 -26.40 -7.77 -26.68
CA ARG A 35 -25.65 -8.68 -27.58
C ARG A 35 -26.60 -9.60 -28.35
N SER A 36 -27.67 -9.00 -28.87
CA SER A 36 -28.87 -9.73 -29.26
C SER A 36 -28.78 -10.46 -30.61
N GLU A 37 -27.71 -10.27 -31.38
CA GLU A 37 -27.43 -11.02 -32.63
C GLU A 37 -27.32 -12.53 -32.40
N GLU A 38 -27.10 -12.95 -31.16
CA GLU A 38 -27.10 -14.37 -30.77
C GLU A 38 -28.52 -14.98 -30.63
N PHE A 39 -29.58 -14.20 -30.85
CA PHE A 39 -30.97 -14.59 -30.66
C PHE A 39 -31.85 -14.25 -31.89
N THR A 40 -31.92 -15.17 -32.84
CA THR A 40 -32.88 -15.11 -33.97
C THR A 40 -34.08 -16.01 -33.70
N ALA A 41 -35.28 -15.60 -34.15
CA ALA A 41 -36.56 -16.27 -33.91
C ALA A 41 -36.57 -17.78 -34.24
N ASP A 42 -35.74 -18.24 -35.18
CA ASP A 42 -35.72 -19.63 -35.65
C ASP A 42 -34.55 -20.47 -35.08
N LYS A 43 -33.66 -19.86 -34.27
CA LYS A 43 -32.47 -20.50 -33.70
C LYS A 43 -32.08 -19.83 -32.37
N VAL A 44 -32.57 -20.35 -31.25
CA VAL A 44 -31.85 -20.22 -29.97
C VAL A 44 -30.65 -21.16 -30.04
N THR A 45 -29.57 -20.72 -30.68
CA THR A 45 -28.29 -21.48 -30.71
C THR A 45 -27.42 -21.20 -29.50
N LYS A 46 -27.88 -20.32 -28.60
CA LYS A 46 -27.07 -19.77 -27.53
C LYS A 46 -26.96 -20.76 -26.38
N THR A 47 -25.78 -21.37 -26.25
CA THR A 47 -25.33 -22.07 -25.03
C THR A 47 -24.81 -21.10 -23.96
N GLY A 48 -25.13 -19.80 -24.08
CA GLY A 48 -24.52 -18.58 -23.50
C GLY A 48 -25.25 -17.92 -22.33
N ASP A 49 -24.59 -16.99 -21.63
CA ASP A 49 -25.17 -16.18 -20.53
C ASP A 49 -26.15 -15.13 -21.07
N TRP A 50 -27.19 -14.82 -20.31
CA TRP A 50 -28.17 -13.78 -20.62
C TRP A 50 -27.75 -12.44 -20.03
N ASP A 51 -27.19 -11.56 -20.86
CA ASP A 51 -26.85 -10.19 -20.48
C ASP A 51 -28.08 -9.29 -20.64
N ILE A 52 -28.68 -8.87 -19.53
CA ILE A 52 -29.88 -8.03 -19.52
C ILE A 52 -29.57 -6.71 -18.83
N ALA A 53 -29.66 -5.61 -19.57
CA ALA A 53 -29.61 -4.28 -18.98
C ALA A 53 -30.90 -4.01 -18.22
N VAL A 54 -30.80 -3.46 -17.01
CA VAL A 54 -31.95 -3.17 -16.14
C VAL A 54 -31.82 -1.79 -15.49
N SER A 55 -32.88 -0.98 -15.50
CA SER A 55 -32.85 0.32 -14.82
C SER A 55 -33.01 0.17 -13.30
N ASP A 56 -33.79 -0.83 -12.87
CA ASP A 56 -33.97 -1.22 -11.47
C ASP A 56 -33.86 -2.74 -11.32
N LYS A 57 -32.75 -3.18 -10.71
CA LYS A 57 -32.51 -4.61 -10.44
C LYS A 57 -33.55 -5.21 -9.51
N SER A 58 -34.11 -4.43 -8.58
CA SER A 58 -35.03 -4.96 -7.57
C SER A 58 -36.36 -5.35 -8.19
N THR A 59 -36.89 -4.51 -9.09
CA THR A 59 -38.14 -4.76 -9.81
C THR A 59 -38.01 -5.95 -10.75
N PHE A 60 -37.00 -5.94 -11.64
CA PHE A 60 -36.83 -7.04 -12.59
C PHE A 60 -36.37 -8.32 -11.91
N GLY A 61 -35.55 -8.22 -10.87
CA GLY A 61 -35.17 -9.36 -10.05
C GLY A 61 -36.38 -10.02 -9.37
N GLN A 62 -37.34 -9.24 -8.86
CA GLN A 62 -38.56 -9.82 -8.30
C GLN A 62 -39.38 -10.56 -9.37
N LEU A 63 -39.50 -10.01 -10.57
CA LEU A 63 -40.18 -10.68 -11.69
C LEU A 63 -39.52 -12.01 -12.07
N LEU A 64 -38.18 -12.06 -12.08
CA LEU A 64 -37.44 -13.30 -12.29
C LEU A 64 -37.70 -14.32 -11.18
N LYS A 65 -37.77 -13.89 -9.92
CA LYS A 65 -38.11 -14.76 -8.79
C LYS A 65 -39.54 -15.29 -8.86
N ASP A 66 -40.48 -14.45 -9.22
CA ASP A 66 -41.89 -14.82 -9.37
C ASP A 66 -42.09 -15.83 -10.52
N SER A 67 -41.22 -15.78 -11.54
CA SER A 67 -41.29 -16.65 -12.73
C SER A 67 -40.51 -17.97 -12.57
N TYR A 68 -39.31 -17.92 -11.97
CA TYR A 68 -38.36 -19.05 -11.94
C TYR A 68 -37.95 -19.49 -10.53
N GLY A 69 -38.45 -18.85 -9.49
CA GLY A 69 -38.02 -19.06 -8.11
C GLY A 69 -36.70 -18.38 -7.75
N GLU A 70 -36.20 -18.68 -6.55
CA GLU A 70 -34.91 -18.16 -6.09
C GLU A 70 -33.74 -18.76 -6.89
N PRO A 71 -32.75 -17.96 -7.32
CA PRO A 71 -31.57 -18.49 -7.99
C PRO A 71 -30.73 -19.34 -7.03
N ASP A 72 -30.05 -20.35 -7.57
CA ASP A 72 -29.16 -21.22 -6.80
C ASP A 72 -27.94 -20.44 -6.26
N LEU A 73 -27.48 -19.46 -7.03
CA LEU A 73 -26.38 -18.57 -6.65
C LEU A 73 -26.67 -17.16 -7.14
N ARG A 74 -26.42 -16.20 -6.25
CA ARG A 74 -26.48 -14.78 -6.56
C ARG A 74 -25.16 -14.10 -6.21
N ILE A 75 -24.57 -13.42 -7.19
CA ILE A 75 -23.33 -12.65 -7.02
C ILE A 75 -23.59 -11.20 -7.38
N THR A 76 -23.52 -10.33 -6.38
CA THR A 76 -23.68 -8.89 -6.58
C THR A 76 -22.33 -8.22 -6.68
N ARG A 77 -22.02 -7.67 -7.85
CA ARG A 77 -20.94 -6.71 -8.06
C ARG A 77 -21.52 -5.32 -8.25
N GLN A 78 -20.65 -4.31 -8.27
CA GLN A 78 -21.07 -2.94 -8.53
C GLN A 78 -21.79 -2.83 -9.88
N TYR A 79 -21.19 -3.39 -10.94
CA TYR A 79 -21.66 -3.27 -12.31
C TYR A 79 -22.58 -4.39 -12.82
N VAL A 80 -22.71 -5.51 -12.08
CA VAL A 80 -23.50 -6.67 -12.52
C VAL A 80 -24.05 -7.43 -11.32
N GLU A 81 -25.25 -7.98 -11.47
CA GLU A 81 -25.79 -8.98 -10.55
C GLU A 81 -26.00 -10.29 -11.31
N GLN A 82 -25.21 -11.31 -10.97
CA GLN A 82 -25.20 -12.58 -11.68
C GLN A 82 -26.06 -13.59 -10.94
N TRP A 83 -27.07 -14.12 -11.64
CA TRP A 83 -28.07 -15.04 -11.12
C TRP A 83 -27.93 -16.38 -11.84
N PHE A 84 -27.62 -17.43 -11.09
CA PHE A 84 -27.41 -18.76 -11.65
C PHE A 84 -28.64 -19.61 -11.36
N TYR A 85 -29.33 -20.03 -12.42
CA TYR A 85 -30.42 -20.99 -12.37
C TYR A 85 -29.93 -22.39 -12.79
N SER A 86 -30.81 -23.38 -12.64
CA SER A 86 -30.55 -24.75 -13.09
C SER A 86 -30.38 -24.84 -14.60
N TRP A 87 -31.08 -23.98 -15.35
CA TRP A 87 -31.13 -23.98 -16.80
C TRP A 87 -30.14 -23.01 -17.47
N ASN A 88 -29.81 -21.87 -16.85
CA ASN A 88 -28.80 -20.91 -17.37
C ASN A 88 -28.38 -19.83 -16.36
N GLN A 89 -27.42 -18.99 -16.73
CA GLN A 89 -26.98 -17.79 -16.01
C GLN A 89 -27.65 -16.53 -16.61
N VAL A 90 -28.19 -15.68 -15.74
CA VAL A 90 -28.77 -14.38 -16.06
C VAL A 90 -27.98 -13.28 -15.37
N ASP A 91 -27.34 -12.42 -16.15
CA ASP A 91 -26.55 -11.29 -15.67
C ASP A 91 -27.38 -10.00 -15.84
N LEU A 92 -27.66 -9.35 -14.70
CA LEU A 92 -28.39 -8.09 -14.65
C LEU A 92 -27.40 -6.92 -14.59
N LEU A 93 -27.32 -6.13 -15.66
CA LEU A 93 -26.41 -5.00 -15.81
C LEU A 93 -27.14 -3.67 -15.55
N PRO A 94 -27.01 -3.06 -14.35
CA PRO A 94 -27.57 -1.74 -14.09
C PRO A 94 -26.81 -0.61 -14.80
N VAL A 95 -25.49 -0.74 -14.91
CA VAL A 95 -24.54 0.32 -15.27
C VAL A 95 -23.50 -0.28 -16.20
N PHE A 96 -22.92 0.55 -17.07
CA PHE A 96 -21.87 0.17 -18.01
C PHE A 96 -20.56 0.85 -17.60
N GLU A 97 -19.88 0.26 -16.62
CA GLU A 97 -18.70 0.85 -15.99
C GLU A 97 -17.49 -0.10 -15.98
N TRP A 98 -16.31 0.51 -15.85
CA TRP A 98 -15.08 -0.17 -15.48
C TRP A 98 -14.54 0.43 -14.17
N ASN A 99 -14.45 -0.38 -13.12
CA ASN A 99 -13.97 0.02 -11.79
C ASN A 99 -14.63 1.30 -11.23
N GLY A 100 -15.95 1.45 -11.40
CA GLY A 100 -16.68 2.66 -11.00
C GLY A 100 -16.65 3.82 -12.00
N LEU A 101 -16.08 3.64 -13.18
CA LEU A 101 -16.03 4.65 -14.23
C LEU A 101 -16.91 4.22 -15.40
N ASP A 102 -18.04 4.91 -15.58
CA ASP A 102 -18.96 4.62 -16.68
C ASP A 102 -18.29 4.90 -18.02
N PHE A 103 -18.31 3.95 -18.95
CA PHE A 103 -17.89 4.20 -20.34
C PHE A 103 -19.10 4.42 -21.26
N LEU A 104 -20.32 4.24 -20.76
CA LEU A 104 -21.56 4.60 -21.45
C LEU A 104 -22.55 5.18 -20.44
N ASP A 105 -23.04 6.39 -20.71
CA ASP A 105 -24.02 7.08 -19.86
C ASP A 105 -25.37 6.35 -19.86
N GLN A 106 -25.96 6.17 -18.68
CA GLN A 106 -27.22 5.43 -18.53
C GLN A 106 -28.40 6.15 -19.19
N ASN A 107 -28.49 7.47 -19.06
CA ASN A 107 -29.60 8.23 -19.64
C ASN A 107 -29.52 8.18 -21.16
N ARG A 108 -28.30 8.28 -21.71
CA ARG A 108 -28.02 8.09 -23.13
C ARG A 108 -28.43 6.70 -23.60
N PHE A 109 -28.06 5.66 -22.86
CA PHE A 109 -28.42 4.27 -23.17
C PHE A 109 -29.94 4.08 -23.20
N TRP A 110 -30.65 4.44 -22.13
CA TRP A 110 -32.10 4.19 -22.02
C TRP A 110 -32.93 4.98 -23.02
N LYS A 111 -32.50 6.17 -23.43
CA LYS A 111 -33.13 6.92 -24.54
C LYS A 111 -33.06 6.18 -25.89
N GLY A 112 -32.06 5.30 -26.05
CA GLY A 112 -31.87 4.50 -27.26
C GLY A 112 -32.59 3.15 -27.25
N VAL A 113 -33.18 2.73 -26.14
CA VAL A 113 -33.83 1.41 -26.05
C VAL A 113 -35.18 1.42 -26.75
N SER A 114 -35.41 0.46 -27.63
CA SER A 114 -36.67 0.29 -28.36
C SER A 114 -37.00 -1.19 -28.57
N ASN A 115 -38.25 -1.49 -28.93
CA ASN A 115 -38.63 -2.87 -29.26
C ASN A 115 -38.13 -3.22 -30.67
N GLY A 116 -37.43 -4.35 -30.78
CA GLY A 116 -37.11 -4.96 -32.07
C GLY A 116 -38.37 -5.45 -32.79
N ARG A 117 -38.22 -5.89 -34.05
CA ARG A 117 -39.35 -6.38 -34.87
C ARG A 117 -40.08 -7.59 -34.27
N ASP A 118 -39.41 -8.35 -33.41
CA ASP A 118 -39.95 -9.50 -32.68
C ASP A 118 -40.58 -9.14 -31.32
N GLY A 119 -40.62 -7.85 -30.96
CA GLY A 119 -41.16 -7.33 -29.71
C GLY A 119 -40.20 -7.35 -28.52
N ILE A 120 -38.95 -7.81 -28.68
CA ILE A 120 -37.97 -7.85 -27.58
C ILE A 120 -37.28 -6.48 -27.47
N PRO A 121 -37.22 -5.88 -26.26
CA PRO A 121 -36.55 -4.61 -26.05
C PRO A 121 -35.03 -4.74 -26.22
N ARG A 122 -34.45 -3.89 -27.07
CA ARG A 122 -33.02 -3.87 -27.43
C ARG A 122 -32.45 -2.45 -27.40
N PRO A 123 -31.17 -2.28 -27.06
CA PRO A 123 -30.50 -1.00 -27.20
C PRO A 123 -30.26 -0.62 -28.67
N ARG A 124 -29.81 0.62 -28.90
CA ARG A 124 -29.24 1.02 -30.20
C ARG A 124 -28.01 0.18 -30.53
N LEU A 125 -27.77 -0.06 -31.82
CA LEU A 125 -26.62 -0.82 -32.32
C LEU A 125 -25.29 -0.20 -31.82
N ALA A 126 -25.17 1.12 -31.86
CA ALA A 126 -24.00 1.83 -31.36
C ALA A 126 -23.69 1.50 -29.88
N HIS A 127 -24.72 1.48 -29.04
CA HIS A 127 -24.57 1.20 -27.61
C HIS A 127 -24.24 -0.26 -27.35
N ASP A 128 -24.92 -1.19 -28.04
CA ASP A 128 -24.65 -2.64 -27.90
C ASP A 128 -23.23 -3.00 -28.34
N ALA A 129 -22.79 -2.45 -29.48
CA ALA A 129 -21.43 -2.61 -30.00
C ALA A 129 -20.39 -2.07 -29.01
N LEU A 130 -20.62 -0.88 -28.45
CA LEU A 130 -19.71 -0.28 -27.46
C LEU A 130 -19.60 -1.14 -26.20
N ILE A 131 -20.71 -1.64 -25.67
CA ILE A 131 -20.75 -2.52 -24.50
C ILE A 131 -20.01 -3.83 -24.80
N ALA A 132 -20.32 -4.48 -25.92
CA ALA A 132 -19.70 -5.73 -26.35
C ALA A 132 -18.18 -5.59 -26.49
N TRP A 133 -17.73 -4.48 -27.09
CA TRP A 133 -16.32 -4.23 -27.33
C TRP A 133 -15.56 -3.86 -26.04
N MET A 134 -16.04 -2.88 -25.29
CA MET A 134 -15.28 -2.30 -24.17
C MET A 134 -15.28 -3.14 -22.91
N THR A 135 -16.30 -3.98 -22.67
CA THR A 135 -16.37 -4.84 -21.47
C THR A 135 -15.13 -5.76 -21.37
N GLY A 136 -14.76 -6.41 -22.48
CA GLY A 136 -13.59 -7.30 -22.53
C GLY A 136 -12.25 -6.57 -22.52
N VAL A 137 -12.15 -5.49 -23.30
CA VAL A 137 -10.93 -4.67 -23.42
C VAL A 137 -10.57 -4.02 -22.07
N LEU A 138 -11.54 -3.38 -21.43
CA LEU A 138 -11.34 -2.73 -20.14
C LEU A 138 -11.23 -3.75 -19.00
N GLY A 139 -12.05 -4.81 -18.98
CA GLY A 139 -12.09 -5.78 -17.88
C GLY A 139 -10.97 -6.83 -17.88
N GLY A 140 -10.65 -7.41 -19.03
CA GLY A 140 -9.84 -8.64 -19.15
C GLY A 140 -8.59 -8.53 -20.02
N LYS A 141 -8.35 -7.39 -20.69
CA LYS A 141 -7.34 -7.23 -21.75
C LYS A 141 -7.51 -8.24 -22.88
N THR A 142 -8.74 -8.63 -23.16
CA THR A 142 -9.10 -9.66 -24.13
C THR A 142 -10.18 -9.10 -25.04
N TYR A 143 -10.13 -9.47 -26.31
CA TYR A 143 -11.18 -9.19 -27.28
C TYR A 143 -11.73 -10.52 -27.80
N ASN A 144 -13.05 -10.58 -28.03
CA ASN A 144 -13.70 -11.74 -28.61
C ASN A 144 -14.13 -11.40 -30.04
N PRO A 145 -13.53 -12.02 -31.08
CA PRO A 145 -13.86 -11.74 -32.48
C PRO A 145 -15.33 -11.95 -32.86
N LYS A 146 -16.11 -12.68 -32.04
CA LYS A 146 -17.55 -12.87 -32.29
C LYS A 146 -18.35 -11.55 -32.33
N TYR A 147 -17.79 -10.45 -31.84
CA TYR A 147 -18.43 -9.13 -31.85
C TYR A 147 -18.09 -8.28 -33.08
N ASP A 148 -17.25 -8.76 -34.00
CA ASP A 148 -16.86 -8.02 -35.21
C ASP A 148 -18.09 -7.68 -36.07
N SER A 149 -19.08 -8.60 -36.17
CA SER A 149 -20.33 -8.36 -36.92
C SER A 149 -21.15 -7.22 -36.34
N LEU A 150 -21.28 -7.17 -35.02
CA LEU A 150 -22.05 -6.16 -34.30
C LEU A 150 -21.39 -4.77 -34.42
N ILE A 151 -20.07 -4.71 -34.33
CA ILE A 151 -19.31 -3.46 -34.52
C ILE A 151 -19.44 -2.98 -35.97
N ALA A 152 -19.34 -3.88 -36.95
CA ALA A 152 -19.52 -3.52 -38.36
C ALA A 152 -20.92 -2.98 -38.66
N GLN A 153 -21.97 -3.57 -38.08
CA GLN A 153 -23.35 -3.07 -38.22
C GLN A 153 -23.54 -1.70 -37.55
N ALA A 154 -22.94 -1.48 -36.38
CA ALA A 154 -22.97 -0.17 -35.75
C ALA A 154 -22.28 0.90 -36.62
N LEU A 155 -21.18 0.57 -37.30
CA LEU A 155 -20.50 1.47 -38.23
C LEU A 155 -21.31 1.76 -39.50
N ASP A 156 -22.13 0.83 -39.95
CA ASP A 156 -22.96 0.98 -41.15
C ASP A 156 -24.25 1.77 -40.86
N GLN A 157 -24.92 1.46 -39.75
CA GLN A 157 -26.28 1.93 -39.48
C GLN A 157 -26.39 3.00 -38.39
N ASP A 158 -25.40 3.14 -37.49
CA ASP A 158 -25.48 4.02 -36.32
C ASP A 158 -24.12 4.69 -35.99
N LYS A 159 -23.34 5.00 -37.04
CA LYS A 159 -21.95 5.46 -36.93
C LYS A 159 -21.78 6.71 -36.06
N ASP A 160 -22.62 7.73 -36.29
CA ASP A 160 -22.50 9.02 -35.62
C ASP A 160 -22.70 8.88 -34.11
N GLU A 161 -23.66 8.05 -33.69
CA GLU A 161 -23.90 7.76 -32.28
C GLU A 161 -22.78 6.92 -31.68
N PHE A 162 -22.23 5.98 -32.44
CA PHE A 162 -21.11 5.14 -32.01
C PHE A 162 -19.85 5.97 -31.75
N GLU A 163 -19.48 6.82 -32.69
CA GLU A 163 -18.33 7.74 -32.57
C GLU A 163 -18.53 8.73 -31.41
N SER A 164 -19.74 9.30 -31.30
CA SER A 164 -20.10 10.23 -30.23
C SER A 164 -20.04 9.57 -28.84
N ALA A 165 -20.46 8.31 -28.71
CA ALA A 165 -20.37 7.55 -27.46
C ALA A 165 -18.92 7.23 -27.10
N LEU A 166 -18.09 6.84 -28.07
CA LEU A 166 -16.65 6.64 -27.88
C LEU A 166 -15.94 7.92 -27.44
N ASN A 167 -16.25 9.06 -28.08
CA ASN A 167 -15.70 10.37 -27.73
C ASN A 167 -16.10 10.80 -26.32
N GLU A 168 -17.34 10.52 -25.92
CA GLU A 168 -17.79 10.78 -24.57
C GLU A 168 -17.03 9.95 -23.52
N ALA A 169 -16.66 8.72 -23.85
CA ALA A 169 -15.94 7.81 -22.98
C ALA A 169 -14.44 8.13 -22.91
N PHE A 170 -13.76 8.21 -24.06
CA PHE A 170 -12.30 8.21 -24.15
C PHE A 170 -11.69 9.53 -24.64
N GLY A 171 -12.51 10.43 -25.18
CA GLY A 171 -12.07 11.68 -25.80
C GLY A 171 -11.61 11.53 -27.25
N SER A 172 -11.54 12.65 -27.97
CA SER A 172 -11.43 12.67 -29.43
C SER A 172 -10.22 11.93 -29.97
N GLY A 173 -9.05 12.09 -29.33
CA GLY A 173 -7.82 11.43 -29.78
C GLY A 173 -7.90 9.91 -29.74
N TRP A 174 -8.49 9.32 -28.70
CA TRP A 174 -8.66 7.86 -28.64
C TRP A 174 -9.81 7.36 -29.52
N THR A 175 -10.84 8.17 -29.71
CA THR A 175 -11.95 7.84 -30.60
C THR A 175 -11.48 7.65 -32.03
N GLU A 176 -10.59 8.50 -32.53
CA GLU A 176 -10.04 8.36 -33.89
C GLU A 176 -9.38 6.99 -34.09
N PHE A 177 -8.45 6.60 -33.20
CA PHE A 177 -7.81 5.28 -33.27
C PHE A 177 -8.79 4.11 -33.15
N LEU A 178 -9.79 4.23 -32.26
CA LEU A 178 -10.80 3.18 -32.09
C LEU A 178 -11.66 3.06 -33.36
N MET A 179 -12.11 4.18 -33.92
CA MET A 179 -12.88 4.18 -35.17
C MET A 179 -12.08 3.59 -36.32
N ASP A 180 -10.80 3.95 -36.46
CA ASP A 180 -9.92 3.39 -37.49
C ASP A 180 -9.78 1.87 -37.38
N TRP A 181 -9.55 1.35 -36.18
CA TRP A 181 -9.46 -0.09 -35.95
C TRP A 181 -10.79 -0.80 -36.21
N ALA A 182 -11.91 -0.19 -35.84
CA ALA A 182 -13.22 -0.74 -36.08
C ALA A 182 -13.53 -0.79 -37.59
N ILE A 183 -13.24 0.29 -38.34
CA ILE A 183 -13.44 0.39 -39.79
C ILE A 183 -12.53 -0.60 -40.53
N ALA A 184 -11.29 -0.78 -40.07
CA ALA A 184 -10.35 -1.74 -40.64
C ALA A 184 -10.69 -3.22 -40.31
N GLY A 185 -11.74 -3.48 -39.52
CA GLY A 185 -12.10 -4.84 -39.08
C GLY A 185 -11.09 -5.45 -38.11
N ASN A 186 -10.30 -4.62 -37.40
CA ASN A 186 -9.28 -5.03 -36.44
C ASN A 186 -9.57 -4.47 -35.04
N ALA A 187 -10.82 -4.56 -34.59
CA ALA A 187 -11.24 -4.09 -33.26
C ALA A 187 -10.47 -4.75 -32.09
N GLY A 188 -9.84 -5.90 -32.34
CA GLY A 188 -8.98 -6.59 -31.37
C GLY A 188 -7.73 -5.82 -30.95
N GLU A 189 -7.25 -4.87 -31.76
CA GLU A 189 -6.06 -4.06 -31.45
C GLU A 189 -6.24 -3.25 -30.15
N ALA A 190 -7.46 -2.82 -29.86
CA ALA A 190 -7.81 -2.10 -28.64
C ALA A 190 -7.41 -2.86 -27.35
N ALA A 191 -7.41 -4.20 -27.36
CA ALA A 191 -7.03 -5.00 -26.20
C ALA A 191 -5.55 -4.79 -25.80
N LYS A 192 -4.66 -4.57 -26.78
CA LYS A 192 -3.23 -4.29 -26.55
C LYS A 192 -3.03 -2.93 -25.86
N HIS A 193 -3.90 -1.97 -26.16
CA HIS A 193 -3.90 -0.62 -25.59
C HIS A 193 -4.83 -0.45 -24.38
N SER A 194 -5.29 -1.55 -23.78
CA SER A 194 -6.21 -1.54 -22.62
C SER A 194 -5.74 -0.68 -21.45
N LYS A 195 -4.43 -0.60 -21.17
CA LYS A 195 -3.91 0.28 -20.10
C LYS A 195 -4.13 1.76 -20.41
N ASP A 196 -3.94 2.14 -21.66
CA ASP A 196 -4.02 3.54 -22.07
C ASP A 196 -5.48 3.97 -22.26
N LEU A 197 -6.34 3.08 -22.76
CA LEU A 197 -7.80 3.28 -22.79
C LEU A 197 -8.39 3.46 -21.38
N ARG A 198 -7.93 2.69 -20.39
CA ARG A 198 -8.32 2.87 -18.98
C ARG A 198 -7.89 4.24 -18.43
N ARG A 199 -6.68 4.69 -18.78
CA ARG A 199 -6.20 6.03 -18.41
C ARG A 199 -7.03 7.11 -19.09
N ALA A 200 -7.32 6.96 -20.38
CA ALA A 200 -8.15 7.88 -21.15
C ALA A 200 -9.54 8.03 -20.53
N LEU A 201 -10.20 6.90 -20.23
CA LEU A 201 -11.50 6.87 -19.55
C LEU A 201 -11.44 7.60 -18.20
N PHE A 202 -10.44 7.29 -17.38
CA PHE A 202 -10.25 7.96 -16.09
C PHE A 202 -10.05 9.47 -16.24
N PHE A 203 -9.12 9.92 -17.09
CA PHE A 203 -8.84 11.34 -17.27
C PHE A 203 -10.04 12.09 -17.84
N ASN A 204 -10.75 11.50 -18.80
CA ASN A 204 -11.90 12.13 -19.43
C ASN A 204 -13.08 12.27 -18.43
N LYS A 205 -13.36 11.23 -17.63
CA LYS A 205 -14.36 11.32 -16.57
C LYS A 205 -13.94 12.24 -15.42
N PHE A 206 -12.68 12.18 -15.01
CA PHE A 206 -12.16 13.05 -13.94
C PHE A 206 -12.22 14.54 -14.31
N LYS A 207 -11.96 14.90 -15.57
CA LYS A 207 -12.11 16.28 -16.06
C LYS A 207 -13.54 16.81 -15.96
N ARG A 208 -14.54 15.93 -16.12
CA ARG A 208 -15.97 16.30 -16.07
C ARG A 208 -16.55 16.29 -14.66
N ASP A 209 -16.17 15.31 -13.85
CA ASP A 209 -16.68 15.09 -12.50
C ASP A 209 -15.60 14.45 -11.61
N ALA A 210 -14.68 15.27 -11.11
CA ALA A 210 -13.59 14.79 -10.26
C ALA A 210 -14.12 14.16 -8.95
N GLY A 211 -15.11 14.80 -8.31
CA GLY A 211 -15.66 14.37 -7.02
C GLY A 211 -16.40 13.03 -7.10
N GLY A 212 -17.31 12.89 -8.06
CA GLY A 212 -18.05 11.64 -8.26
C GLY A 212 -17.18 10.52 -8.84
N CYS A 213 -16.16 10.84 -9.66
CA CYS A 213 -15.17 9.86 -10.12
C CYS A 213 -14.39 9.23 -8.95
N LEU A 214 -13.89 10.06 -8.02
CA LEU A 214 -13.17 9.60 -6.83
C LEU A 214 -14.09 8.78 -5.90
N SER A 215 -15.30 9.27 -5.65
CA SER A 215 -16.30 8.56 -4.82
C SER A 215 -16.63 7.17 -5.37
N ARG A 216 -16.89 7.05 -6.68
CA ARG A 216 -17.21 5.78 -7.33
C ARG A 216 -16.04 4.80 -7.32
N GLN A 217 -14.80 5.27 -7.49
CA GLN A 217 -13.61 4.42 -7.33
C GLN A 217 -13.43 3.95 -5.88
N ILE A 218 -13.64 4.82 -4.89
CA ILE A 218 -13.57 4.42 -3.47
C ILE A 218 -14.63 3.36 -3.18
N SER A 219 -15.87 3.56 -3.65
CA SER A 219 -16.96 2.59 -3.53
C SER A 219 -16.60 1.25 -4.19
N HIS A 220 -16.02 1.29 -5.39
CA HIS A 220 -15.54 0.10 -6.10
C HIS A 220 -14.52 -0.70 -5.29
N TRP A 221 -13.47 -0.03 -4.83
CA TRP A 221 -12.42 -0.68 -4.03
C TRP A 221 -12.93 -1.16 -2.68
N TYR A 222 -13.90 -0.47 -2.08
CA TYR A 222 -14.57 -0.91 -0.87
C TYR A 222 -15.37 -2.21 -1.11
N ILE A 223 -16.16 -2.28 -2.17
CA ILE A 223 -16.92 -3.49 -2.56
C ILE A 223 -15.96 -4.64 -2.89
N GLU A 224 -14.89 -4.39 -3.65
CA GLU A 224 -13.88 -5.40 -3.96
C GLU A 224 -13.16 -5.88 -2.71
N ALA A 225 -12.77 -5.00 -1.79
CA ALA A 225 -12.17 -5.39 -0.51
C ALA A 225 -13.13 -6.26 0.31
N LYS A 226 -14.42 -5.92 0.34
CA LYS A 226 -15.46 -6.72 0.99
C LYS A 226 -15.57 -8.12 0.38
N HIS A 227 -15.50 -8.28 -0.94
CA HIS A 227 -15.44 -9.59 -1.60
C HIS A 227 -14.17 -10.38 -1.28
N HIS A 228 -13.03 -9.72 -1.04
CA HIS A 228 -11.82 -10.42 -0.60
C HIS A 228 -11.89 -10.87 0.87
N LEU A 229 -12.59 -10.11 1.71
CA LEU A 229 -12.86 -10.45 3.10
C LEU A 229 -13.91 -11.57 3.23
N HIS A 230 -14.98 -11.49 2.43
CA HIS A 230 -16.09 -12.44 2.39
C HIS A 230 -16.31 -12.92 0.94
N PRO A 231 -15.52 -13.90 0.46
CA PRO A 231 -15.60 -14.36 -0.92
C PRO A 231 -16.97 -14.98 -1.26
N PRO A 232 -17.59 -14.61 -2.40
CA PRO A 232 -18.90 -15.15 -2.78
C PRO A 232 -18.83 -16.64 -3.12
N TYR A 233 -17.77 -17.09 -3.78
CA TYR A 233 -17.62 -18.51 -4.13
C TYR A 233 -17.18 -19.36 -2.92
N PRO A 234 -17.79 -20.53 -2.69
CA PRO A 234 -17.44 -21.40 -1.59
C PRO A 234 -16.11 -22.12 -1.83
N TRP A 235 -15.59 -22.68 -0.75
CA TRP A 235 -14.49 -23.62 -0.77
C TRP A 235 -14.96 -24.92 -0.12
N VAL A 236 -14.95 -25.99 -0.91
CA VAL A 236 -15.34 -27.33 -0.48
C VAL A 236 -14.12 -28.24 -0.43
N ALA A 237 -13.97 -29.00 0.65
CA ALA A 237 -12.91 -29.99 0.80
C ALA A 237 -13.48 -31.40 0.67
N MET A 238 -12.84 -32.22 -0.16
CA MET A 238 -13.11 -33.65 -0.28
C MET A 238 -12.14 -34.43 0.61
N LEU A 239 -12.66 -35.30 1.48
CA LEU A 239 -11.89 -36.16 2.36
C LEU A 239 -12.37 -37.61 2.23
N GLY A 240 -11.49 -38.56 2.52
CA GLY A 240 -11.81 -39.99 2.53
C GLY A 240 -10.55 -40.83 2.35
N PRO A 241 -10.59 -42.13 2.68
CA PRO A 241 -9.44 -43.00 2.57
C PRO A 241 -9.01 -43.17 1.11
N ASP A 242 -7.78 -43.62 0.91
CA ASP A 242 -7.30 -43.99 -0.42
C ASP A 242 -8.13 -45.16 -0.96
N GLY A 243 -8.43 -45.14 -2.26
CA GLY A 243 -9.43 -46.04 -2.88
C GLY A 243 -10.91 -45.62 -2.79
N SER A 244 -11.30 -44.60 -2.03
CA SER A 244 -12.72 -44.19 -1.87
C SER A 244 -13.37 -43.53 -3.10
N GLY A 245 -12.62 -43.33 -4.19
CA GLY A 245 -13.14 -42.74 -5.44
C GLY A 245 -13.11 -41.21 -5.52
N LYS A 246 -12.41 -40.52 -4.60
CA LYS A 246 -12.29 -39.04 -4.56
C LYS A 246 -12.06 -38.39 -5.94
N SER A 247 -11.05 -38.85 -6.68
CA SER A 247 -10.71 -38.29 -7.98
C SER A 247 -11.83 -38.46 -9.01
N SER A 248 -12.50 -39.61 -9.03
CA SER A 248 -13.63 -39.88 -9.91
C SER A 248 -14.85 -39.02 -9.58
N VAL A 249 -15.12 -38.79 -8.28
CA VAL A 249 -16.20 -37.89 -7.84
C VAL A 249 -15.88 -36.44 -8.24
N ILE A 250 -14.65 -35.98 -8.03
CA ILE A 250 -14.21 -34.63 -8.42
C ILE A 250 -14.31 -34.42 -9.94
N GLU A 251 -13.96 -35.42 -10.74
CA GLU A 251 -14.09 -35.37 -12.20
C GLU A 251 -15.56 -35.27 -12.63
N GLY A 252 -16.44 -36.11 -12.06
CA GLY A 252 -17.88 -36.04 -12.29
C GLY A 252 -18.50 -34.70 -11.89
N LEU A 253 -18.09 -34.14 -10.75
CA LEU A 253 -18.52 -32.82 -10.29
C LEU A 253 -18.02 -31.72 -11.22
N THR A 254 -16.77 -31.81 -11.66
CA THR A 254 -16.19 -30.83 -12.60
C THR A 254 -16.98 -30.79 -13.90
N HIS A 255 -17.36 -31.96 -14.42
CA HIS A 255 -18.23 -32.06 -15.59
C HIS A 255 -19.61 -31.44 -15.33
N LYS A 256 -20.28 -31.73 -14.22
CA LYS A 256 -21.61 -31.14 -13.92
C LYS A 256 -21.55 -29.62 -13.74
N LEU A 257 -20.58 -29.12 -13.00
CA LEU A 257 -20.42 -27.70 -12.71
C LEU A 257 -19.96 -26.89 -13.94
N SER A 258 -19.21 -27.50 -14.87
CA SER A 258 -18.84 -26.85 -16.12
C SER A 258 -20.03 -26.57 -17.03
N HIS A 259 -21.09 -27.38 -16.96
CA HIS A 259 -22.34 -27.11 -17.69
C HIS A 259 -23.03 -25.85 -17.18
N ARG A 260 -22.86 -25.51 -15.89
CA ARG A 260 -23.31 -24.25 -15.28
C ARG A 260 -22.29 -23.12 -15.40
N ARG A 261 -21.22 -23.32 -16.18
CA ARG A 261 -20.17 -22.31 -16.45
C ARG A 261 -19.42 -21.82 -15.21
N LEU A 262 -19.50 -22.56 -14.12
CA LEU A 262 -18.75 -22.26 -12.90
C LEU A 262 -17.29 -22.66 -13.09
N SER A 263 -16.38 -21.70 -12.95
CA SER A 263 -14.94 -21.99 -13.03
C SER A 263 -14.48 -22.65 -11.74
N ILE A 264 -13.86 -23.82 -11.85
CA ILE A 264 -13.31 -24.54 -10.70
C ILE A 264 -11.80 -24.33 -10.64
N LYS A 265 -11.27 -24.12 -9.44
CA LYS A 265 -9.84 -24.23 -9.15
C LYS A 265 -9.60 -25.33 -8.14
N MET A 266 -8.88 -26.35 -8.59
CA MET A 266 -8.42 -27.44 -7.75
C MET A 266 -7.26 -26.98 -6.86
N ILE A 267 -7.28 -27.39 -5.59
CA ILE A 267 -6.17 -27.20 -4.64
C ILE A 267 -5.78 -28.55 -4.05
N HIS A 268 -4.50 -28.90 -4.16
CA HIS A 268 -3.95 -30.07 -3.48
C HIS A 268 -3.38 -29.68 -2.11
N TRP A 269 -3.14 -30.67 -1.24
CA TRP A 269 -2.75 -30.54 0.18
C TRP A 269 -1.75 -29.43 0.55
N SER A 270 -0.79 -29.07 -0.32
CA SER A 270 0.07 -27.90 -0.11
C SER A 270 0.00 -26.96 -1.31
N PRO A 271 -0.25 -25.65 -1.09
CA PRO A 271 -0.18 -24.64 -2.13
C PRO A 271 1.26 -24.33 -2.63
N ARG A 272 2.30 -25.04 -2.11
CA ARG A 272 3.71 -25.10 -2.56
C ARG A 272 4.29 -23.82 -3.19
N LEU A 273 4.14 -22.67 -2.52
CA LEU A 273 4.67 -21.39 -3.02
C LEU A 273 6.21 -21.29 -3.01
N LEU A 274 6.90 -22.04 -2.13
CA LEU A 274 8.35 -21.94 -1.90
C LEU A 274 9.18 -23.05 -2.57
N ARG A 275 8.54 -24.05 -3.18
CA ARG A 275 9.22 -25.18 -3.84
C ARG A 275 8.62 -25.43 -5.22
N LYS A 276 9.25 -24.86 -6.25
CA LYS A 276 9.11 -25.34 -7.64
C LYS A 276 10.03 -26.55 -7.81
N GLY A 277 9.48 -27.75 -7.69
CA GLY A 277 10.22 -29.00 -7.88
C GLY A 277 9.31 -30.22 -7.95
N GLN A 278 9.33 -30.85 -9.13
CA GLN A 278 8.68 -32.09 -9.59
C GLN A 278 7.25 -32.37 -9.08
N GLU A 279 6.28 -32.11 -9.95
CA GLU A 279 5.05 -32.89 -10.00
C GLU A 279 5.37 -34.28 -10.56
N VAL A 280 4.79 -35.32 -9.95
CA VAL A 280 4.19 -36.38 -10.75
C VAL A 280 2.69 -36.21 -10.55
N PRO A 281 1.95 -35.68 -11.54
CA PRO A 281 0.50 -35.75 -11.56
C PRO A 281 0.12 -37.24 -11.51
N GLY A 282 -0.55 -37.68 -10.45
CA GLY A 282 -0.92 -39.10 -10.30
C GLY A 282 0.19 -40.04 -9.79
N GLY A 283 1.29 -39.53 -9.24
CA GLY A 283 2.31 -40.37 -8.61
C GLY A 283 1.81 -41.00 -7.31
N ILE A 284 1.40 -42.26 -7.36
CA ILE A 284 1.21 -43.13 -6.18
C ILE A 284 2.55 -43.14 -5.43
N VAL A 285 2.59 -42.62 -4.20
CA VAL A 285 3.74 -42.84 -3.32
C VAL A 285 3.67 -44.33 -2.95
N PRO A 286 4.60 -45.19 -3.41
CA PRO A 286 4.37 -46.64 -3.39
C PRO A 286 4.29 -47.25 -1.99
N ASP A 287 4.68 -46.52 -0.95
CA ASP A 287 4.45 -46.91 0.44
C ASP A 287 4.65 -45.69 1.37
N PRO A 288 3.60 -44.92 1.71
CA PRO A 288 3.70 -43.75 2.58
C PRO A 288 4.16 -44.09 3.99
N HIS A 289 4.03 -45.35 4.41
CA HIS A 289 4.30 -45.83 5.77
C HIS A 289 5.72 -46.41 5.93
N SER A 290 6.48 -46.53 4.83
CA SER A 290 7.87 -47.05 4.83
C SER A 290 8.90 -46.13 5.50
N ILE A 291 8.58 -44.86 5.75
CA ILE A 291 9.53 -43.85 6.24
C ILE A 291 9.18 -43.44 7.68
N PRO A 292 10.13 -43.49 8.63
CA PRO A 292 9.83 -43.18 10.02
C PRO A 292 9.37 -41.72 10.22
N PRO A 293 8.51 -41.48 11.23
CA PRO A 293 8.04 -40.15 11.57
C PRO A 293 9.21 -39.26 12.00
N ARG A 294 9.07 -37.95 11.76
CA ARG A 294 10.10 -36.99 12.17
C ARG A 294 10.15 -36.87 13.70
N ASN A 295 11.34 -36.57 14.24
CA ASN A 295 11.47 -36.24 15.66
C ASN A 295 10.61 -35.00 16.04
N LEU A 296 10.42 -34.77 17.33
CA LEU A 296 9.55 -33.72 17.87
C LEU A 296 9.87 -32.34 17.27
N PHE A 297 11.15 -31.97 17.27
CA PHE A 297 11.63 -30.68 16.76
C PHE A 297 11.31 -30.49 15.27
N MET A 298 11.65 -31.48 14.44
CA MET A 298 11.41 -31.42 13.00
C MET A 298 9.92 -31.46 12.65
N SER A 299 9.10 -32.11 13.48
CA SER A 299 7.64 -32.11 13.34
C SER A 299 7.03 -30.75 13.65
N ILE A 300 7.49 -30.07 14.72
CA ILE A 300 7.05 -28.70 15.07
C ILE A 300 7.51 -27.69 14.01
N LEU A 301 8.77 -27.77 13.57
CA LEU A 301 9.29 -26.89 12.52
C LEU A 301 8.50 -27.06 11.21
N LYS A 302 8.20 -28.32 10.83
CA LYS A 302 7.40 -28.59 9.64
C LYS A 302 5.96 -28.09 9.78
N LEU A 303 5.35 -28.21 10.97
CA LEU A 303 4.04 -27.65 11.27
C LEU A 303 4.05 -26.11 11.11
N GLY A 304 5.08 -25.43 11.60
CA GLY A 304 5.28 -23.99 11.42
C GLY A 304 5.39 -23.58 9.94
N LEU A 305 6.20 -24.31 9.15
CA LEU A 305 6.33 -24.08 7.71
C LEU A 305 5.02 -24.30 6.95
N ILE A 306 4.29 -25.39 7.23
CA ILE A 306 2.97 -25.66 6.64
C ILE A 306 2.00 -24.53 7.00
N THR A 307 2.01 -24.07 8.26
CA THR A 307 1.14 -22.98 8.72
C THR A 307 1.42 -21.68 7.98
N ALA A 308 2.70 -21.33 7.80
CA ALA A 308 3.10 -20.15 7.05
C ALA A 308 2.70 -20.24 5.56
N GLU A 309 2.89 -21.40 4.93
CA GLU A 309 2.45 -21.66 3.54
C GLU A 309 0.93 -21.50 3.38
N TRP A 310 0.14 -22.05 4.31
CA TRP A 310 -1.32 -21.93 4.28
C TRP A 310 -1.80 -20.51 4.55
N TRP A 311 -1.17 -19.78 5.49
CA TRP A 311 -1.47 -18.37 5.72
C TRP A 311 -1.21 -17.52 4.47
N TRP A 312 -0.07 -17.72 3.82
CA TRP A 312 0.29 -16.99 2.60
C TRP A 312 -0.63 -17.34 1.43
N ALA A 313 -0.87 -18.64 1.22
CA ALA A 313 -1.79 -19.12 0.20
C ALA A 313 -3.24 -18.68 0.46
N SER A 314 -3.64 -18.47 1.71
CA SER A 314 -4.98 -18.03 2.05
C SER A 314 -5.34 -16.70 1.40
N ILE A 315 -4.36 -15.80 1.26
CA ILE A 315 -4.57 -14.46 0.68
C ILE A 315 -4.67 -14.56 -0.84
N TRP A 316 -3.68 -15.18 -1.49
CA TRP A 316 -3.54 -15.14 -2.95
C TRP A 316 -4.12 -16.34 -3.71
N ASN A 317 -4.05 -17.54 -3.13
CA ASN A 317 -4.47 -18.78 -3.79
C ASN A 317 -5.87 -19.23 -3.42
N ILE A 318 -6.38 -18.81 -2.26
CA ILE A 318 -7.70 -19.17 -1.74
C ILE A 318 -8.67 -17.98 -1.85
N ARG A 319 -8.45 -16.89 -1.11
CA ARG A 319 -9.40 -15.77 -1.05
C ARG A 319 -9.55 -15.04 -2.37
N HIS A 320 -8.45 -14.65 -3.02
CA HIS A 320 -8.53 -13.87 -4.26
C HIS A 320 -9.27 -14.60 -5.41
N PRO A 321 -9.00 -15.88 -5.74
CA PRO A 321 -9.76 -16.60 -6.77
C PRO A 321 -11.26 -16.71 -6.45
N ARG A 322 -11.59 -16.94 -5.17
CA ARG A 322 -12.98 -16.98 -4.69
C ARG A 322 -13.66 -15.62 -4.68
N ALA A 323 -12.90 -14.54 -4.51
CA ALA A 323 -13.42 -13.18 -4.59
C ALA A 323 -13.79 -12.82 -6.04
N LYS A 324 -13.13 -13.43 -7.02
CA LYS A 324 -13.30 -13.17 -8.44
C LYS A 324 -14.32 -14.09 -9.10
N SER A 325 -14.01 -15.36 -9.30
CA SER A 325 -14.87 -16.20 -10.17
C SER A 325 -14.73 -17.70 -9.97
N LYS A 326 -13.98 -18.15 -8.96
CA LYS A 326 -13.60 -19.56 -8.85
C LYS A 326 -14.17 -20.25 -7.61
N LEU A 327 -14.91 -21.32 -7.84
CA LEU A 327 -15.19 -22.35 -6.83
C LEU A 327 -13.89 -23.07 -6.49
N LEU A 328 -13.57 -23.23 -5.21
CA LEU A 328 -12.43 -24.03 -4.79
C LEU A 328 -12.87 -25.41 -4.37
N ILE A 329 -12.26 -26.44 -4.98
CA ILE A 329 -12.38 -27.81 -4.53
C ILE A 329 -10.98 -28.28 -4.12
N SER A 330 -10.84 -28.75 -2.89
CA SER A 330 -9.58 -29.32 -2.41
C SER A 330 -9.68 -30.83 -2.26
N ASP A 331 -8.80 -31.57 -2.95
CA ASP A 331 -8.71 -33.04 -2.94
C ASP A 331 -8.19 -33.58 -1.59
N ARG A 332 -7.54 -32.71 -0.80
CA ARG A 332 -7.16 -32.95 0.61
C ARG A 332 -7.09 -31.63 1.35
N TYR A 333 -7.39 -31.65 2.64
CA TYR A 333 -7.33 -30.47 3.50
C TYR A 333 -6.73 -30.79 4.87
N TYR A 334 -6.19 -29.82 5.63
CA TYR A 334 -5.37 -30.03 6.85
C TYR A 334 -5.89 -31.13 7.81
N ASN A 335 -7.20 -31.34 7.83
CA ASN A 335 -7.89 -32.41 8.55
C ASN A 335 -7.38 -33.82 8.21
N ASP A 336 -6.89 -34.07 7.00
CA ASP A 336 -6.32 -35.35 6.56
C ASP A 336 -5.12 -35.76 7.43
N MET A 337 -4.32 -34.80 7.90
CA MET A 337 -3.19 -35.07 8.82
C MET A 337 -3.66 -35.40 10.24
N LEU A 338 -4.88 -35.01 10.62
CA LEU A 338 -5.46 -35.46 11.90
C LEU A 338 -5.87 -36.93 11.85
N VAL A 339 -6.21 -37.44 10.67
CA VAL A 339 -6.68 -38.82 10.44
C VAL A 339 -5.50 -39.77 10.15
N ASP A 340 -4.53 -39.31 9.37
CA ASP A 340 -3.33 -40.07 9.00
C ASP A 340 -2.05 -39.23 9.19
N PRO A 341 -1.56 -39.07 10.44
CA PRO A 341 -0.34 -38.31 10.73
C PRO A 341 0.93 -39.00 10.19
N VAL A 342 0.89 -40.32 9.99
CA VAL A 342 2.03 -41.13 9.54
C VAL A 342 2.38 -40.77 8.10
N ARG A 343 1.37 -40.63 7.22
CA ARG A 343 1.55 -40.17 5.83
C ARG A 343 2.24 -38.82 5.71
N TYR A 344 2.07 -37.93 6.69
CA TYR A 344 2.72 -36.61 6.71
C TYR A 344 4.06 -36.61 7.48
N ARG A 345 4.49 -37.77 7.98
CA ARG A 345 5.67 -37.98 8.83
C ARG A 345 5.67 -37.07 10.06
N PHE A 346 4.49 -36.91 10.68
CA PHE A 346 4.30 -36.07 11.86
C PHE A 346 4.46 -36.93 13.13
N GLY A 347 5.57 -36.74 13.86
CA GLY A 347 5.90 -37.48 15.08
C GLY A 347 5.69 -36.70 16.37
N ALA A 348 5.08 -35.51 16.33
CA ALA A 348 4.74 -34.74 17.52
C ALA A 348 3.33 -35.09 18.03
N PRO A 349 2.99 -34.79 19.31
CA PRO A 349 1.65 -35.03 19.82
C PRO A 349 0.58 -34.31 18.98
N ILE A 350 -0.46 -35.04 18.58
CA ILE A 350 -1.53 -34.52 17.71
C ILE A 350 -2.26 -33.30 18.28
N LYS A 351 -2.23 -33.11 19.61
CA LYS A 351 -2.77 -31.94 20.30
C LYS A 351 -2.20 -30.63 19.75
N TRP A 352 -0.92 -30.60 19.37
CA TRP A 352 -0.28 -29.42 18.77
C TRP A 352 -0.82 -29.12 17.37
N ALA A 353 -1.03 -30.16 16.55
CA ALA A 353 -1.66 -30.00 15.24
C ALA A 353 -3.10 -29.48 15.39
N LYS A 354 -3.89 -30.09 16.29
CA LYS A 354 -5.27 -29.63 16.60
C LYS A 354 -5.30 -28.15 17.03
N PHE A 355 -4.37 -27.72 17.88
CA PHE A 355 -4.27 -26.34 18.33
C PHE A 355 -3.98 -25.37 17.18
N VAL A 356 -2.94 -25.65 16.38
CA VAL A 356 -2.56 -24.79 15.25
C VAL A 356 -3.67 -24.71 14.20
N PHE A 357 -4.33 -25.82 13.93
CA PHE A 357 -5.42 -25.91 12.95
C PHE A 357 -6.66 -25.10 13.31
N ARG A 358 -6.85 -24.74 14.57
CA ARG A 358 -7.91 -23.81 15.00
C ARG A 358 -7.76 -22.41 14.38
N PHE A 359 -6.54 -22.02 14.01
CA PHE A 359 -6.21 -20.71 13.44
C PHE A 359 -6.06 -20.71 11.91
N LEU A 360 -6.16 -21.87 11.26
CA LEU A 360 -6.10 -21.97 9.80
C LEU A 360 -7.44 -21.62 9.15
N PRO A 361 -7.43 -21.03 7.94
CA PRO A 361 -8.64 -20.63 7.23
C PRO A 361 -9.45 -21.87 6.85
N LYS A 362 -10.69 -22.03 7.30
CA LYS A 362 -11.46 -23.26 7.11
C LYS A 362 -12.21 -23.29 5.77
N PRO A 363 -12.40 -24.48 5.16
CA PRO A 363 -13.38 -24.65 4.08
C PRO A 363 -14.78 -24.39 4.62
N ASP A 364 -15.68 -24.08 3.69
CA ASP A 364 -17.09 -23.83 3.96
C ASP A 364 -17.83 -25.12 4.24
N HIS A 365 -17.52 -26.16 3.45
CA HIS A 365 -18.08 -27.48 3.62
C HIS A 365 -17.03 -28.56 3.37
N VAL A 366 -17.16 -29.69 4.05
CA VAL A 366 -16.26 -30.83 3.98
C VAL A 366 -17.07 -32.07 3.65
N ILE A 367 -16.87 -32.62 2.46
CA ILE A 367 -17.53 -33.85 2.02
C ILE A 367 -16.60 -35.02 2.36
N VAL A 368 -17.08 -35.91 3.23
CA VAL A 368 -16.35 -37.09 3.69
C VAL A 368 -16.89 -38.32 2.98
N LEU A 369 -16.13 -38.87 2.03
CA LEU A 369 -16.45 -40.12 1.35
C LEU A 369 -16.10 -41.31 2.27
N ALA A 370 -17.12 -41.93 2.87
CA ALA A 370 -16.97 -43.10 3.73
C ALA A 370 -18.02 -44.14 3.40
N GLY A 371 -17.67 -45.42 3.48
CA GLY A 371 -18.57 -46.54 3.16
C GLY A 371 -18.15 -47.82 3.87
N ASP A 372 -18.65 -48.96 3.37
CA ASP A 372 -18.23 -50.28 3.83
C ASP A 372 -16.79 -50.59 3.40
N ALA A 373 -15.96 -50.98 4.38
CA ALA A 373 -14.53 -51.25 4.18
C ALA A 373 -14.29 -52.39 3.18
N ASP A 374 -15.13 -53.43 3.23
CA ASP A 374 -14.96 -54.63 2.41
C ASP A 374 -15.26 -54.32 0.93
N GLN A 375 -16.24 -53.45 0.67
CA GLN A 375 -16.57 -52.98 -0.68
C GLN A 375 -15.50 -52.04 -1.26
N ILE A 376 -14.90 -51.18 -0.44
CA ILE A 376 -13.81 -50.29 -0.87
C ILE A 376 -12.55 -51.11 -1.21
N LEU A 377 -12.20 -52.11 -0.38
CA LEU A 377 -11.08 -53.03 -0.62
C LEU A 377 -11.27 -53.86 -1.89
N ALA A 378 -12.52 -54.26 -2.19
CA ALA A 378 -12.85 -54.98 -3.41
C ALA A 378 -12.63 -54.12 -4.67
N ARG A 379 -12.77 -52.79 -4.58
CA ARG A 379 -12.55 -51.85 -5.69
C ARG A 379 -11.06 -51.57 -5.93
N LYS A 380 -10.29 -51.29 -4.87
CA LYS A 380 -8.83 -51.07 -4.93
C LYS A 380 -8.17 -51.46 -3.60
N LYS A 381 -7.17 -52.35 -3.67
CA LYS A 381 -6.37 -52.78 -2.51
C LYS A 381 -5.15 -51.87 -2.32
N GLU A 382 -5.35 -50.71 -1.72
CA GLU A 382 -4.26 -49.74 -1.47
C GLU A 382 -3.72 -49.80 -0.03
N VAL A 383 -4.49 -50.33 0.93
CA VAL A 383 -4.17 -50.34 2.38
C VAL A 383 -4.65 -51.66 3.02
N THR A 384 -4.08 -52.06 4.16
CA THR A 384 -4.53 -53.26 4.90
C THR A 384 -5.97 -53.09 5.42
N PRO A 385 -6.76 -54.19 5.53
CA PRO A 385 -8.16 -54.11 5.97
C PRO A 385 -8.35 -53.45 7.34
N GLU A 386 -7.43 -53.70 8.28
CA GLU A 386 -7.45 -53.14 9.63
C GLU A 386 -7.22 -51.62 9.62
N GLU A 387 -6.26 -51.16 8.82
CA GLU A 387 -5.94 -49.74 8.70
C GLU A 387 -7.02 -48.98 7.94
N LEU A 388 -7.66 -49.58 6.93
CA LEU A 388 -8.81 -48.98 6.27
C LEU A 388 -9.99 -48.78 7.24
N LYS A 389 -10.29 -49.80 8.08
CA LYS A 389 -11.33 -49.69 9.13
C LYS A 389 -11.00 -48.58 10.13
N ARG A 390 -9.74 -48.44 10.54
CA ARG A 390 -9.27 -47.34 11.40
C ARG A 390 -9.47 -45.97 10.75
N GLN A 391 -9.07 -45.81 9.48
CA GLN A 391 -9.21 -44.55 8.75
C GLN A 391 -10.67 -44.15 8.57
N LEU A 392 -11.55 -45.08 8.18
CA LEU A 392 -12.99 -44.84 8.04
C LEU A 392 -13.62 -44.38 9.36
N ALA A 393 -13.27 -45.01 10.49
CA ALA A 393 -13.74 -44.58 11.80
C ALA A 393 -13.26 -43.16 12.15
N ALA A 394 -11.99 -42.85 11.90
CA ALA A 394 -11.41 -41.53 12.17
C ALA A 394 -11.98 -40.41 11.27
N TYR A 395 -12.28 -40.70 9.99
CA TYR A 395 -12.97 -39.75 9.11
C TYR A 395 -14.41 -39.47 9.56
N LYS A 396 -15.14 -40.50 10.03
CA LYS A 396 -16.48 -40.33 10.61
C LYS A 396 -16.44 -39.51 11.89
N GLU A 397 -15.48 -39.78 12.78
CA GLU A 397 -15.29 -38.98 14.02
C GLU A 397 -14.94 -37.51 13.69
N LEU A 398 -14.08 -37.30 12.70
CA LEU A 398 -13.75 -35.96 12.21
C LEU A 398 -14.99 -35.23 11.70
N ALA A 399 -15.86 -35.90 10.93
CA ALA A 399 -17.10 -35.30 10.44
C ALA A 399 -17.98 -34.84 11.61
N VAL A 400 -18.17 -35.69 12.62
CA VAL A 400 -18.90 -35.34 13.86
C VAL A 400 -18.27 -34.12 14.55
N SER A 401 -16.94 -34.06 14.62
CA SER A 401 -16.24 -32.93 15.26
C SER A 401 -16.38 -31.59 14.52
N LEU A 402 -16.72 -31.63 13.23
CA LEU A 402 -16.90 -30.45 12.38
C LEU A 402 -18.35 -29.94 12.37
N GLY A 403 -19.31 -30.74 12.88
CA GLY A 403 -20.73 -30.41 12.92
C GLY A 403 -21.30 -30.14 11.52
N ASP A 404 -22.11 -29.09 11.39
CA ASP A 404 -22.81 -28.71 10.15
C ASP A 404 -21.88 -28.41 8.95
N ARG A 405 -20.56 -28.32 9.17
CA ARG A 405 -19.59 -28.09 8.10
C ARG A 405 -19.12 -29.37 7.42
N ALA A 406 -19.56 -30.55 7.86
CA ALA A 406 -19.13 -31.80 7.26
C ALA A 406 -20.30 -32.77 7.07
N THR A 407 -20.38 -33.33 5.86
CA THR A 407 -21.37 -34.35 5.51
C THR A 407 -20.66 -35.62 5.06
N VAL A 408 -21.14 -36.76 5.57
CA VAL A 408 -20.65 -38.07 5.18
C VAL A 408 -21.49 -38.58 4.01
N VAL A 409 -20.85 -38.85 2.88
CA VAL A 409 -21.49 -39.39 1.68
C VAL A 409 -21.07 -40.84 1.49
N ASP A 410 -22.04 -41.74 1.27
CA ASP A 410 -21.77 -43.15 1.09
C ASP A 410 -21.13 -43.44 -0.26
N CYS A 411 -19.81 -43.65 -0.26
CA CYS A 411 -19.06 -43.94 -1.47
C CYS A 411 -19.33 -45.34 -2.08
N CYS A 412 -20.08 -46.21 -1.39
CA CYS A 412 -20.43 -47.54 -1.91
C CYS A 412 -21.56 -47.51 -2.94
N GLN A 413 -22.31 -46.41 -3.02
CA GLN A 413 -23.34 -46.21 -4.03
C GLN A 413 -22.76 -46.10 -5.46
N PRO A 414 -23.60 -46.21 -6.51
CA PRO A 414 -23.18 -45.92 -7.88
C PRO A 414 -22.56 -44.53 -8.00
N LEU A 415 -21.47 -44.39 -8.78
CA LEU A 415 -20.70 -43.14 -8.89
C LEU A 415 -21.56 -41.92 -9.22
N ASN A 416 -22.56 -42.07 -10.11
CA ASN A 416 -23.46 -40.98 -10.46
C ASN A 416 -24.25 -40.47 -9.25
N THR A 417 -24.74 -41.36 -8.39
CA THR A 417 -25.47 -40.97 -7.17
C THR A 417 -24.58 -40.21 -6.20
N VAL A 418 -23.34 -40.67 -6.01
CA VAL A 418 -22.35 -39.98 -5.15
C VAL A 418 -22.00 -38.60 -5.69
N VAL A 419 -21.87 -38.46 -7.02
CA VAL A 419 -21.65 -37.18 -7.70
C VAL A 419 -22.86 -36.27 -7.54
N ASP A 420 -24.09 -36.78 -7.63
CA ASP A 420 -25.32 -36.02 -7.49
C ASP A 420 -25.50 -35.48 -6.07
N GLU A 421 -25.28 -36.32 -5.05
CA GLU A 421 -25.35 -35.91 -3.65
C GLU A 421 -24.25 -34.89 -3.31
N SER A 422 -23.02 -35.13 -3.76
CA SER A 422 -21.92 -34.17 -3.58
C SER A 422 -22.16 -32.84 -4.29
N TYR A 423 -22.85 -32.89 -5.44
CA TYR A 423 -23.19 -31.72 -6.22
C TYR A 423 -24.23 -30.84 -5.50
N GLU A 424 -25.27 -31.45 -4.92
CA GLU A 424 -26.26 -30.73 -4.12
C GLU A 424 -25.64 -30.06 -2.88
N LEU A 425 -24.69 -30.72 -2.20
CA LEU A 425 -23.95 -30.12 -1.08
C LEU A 425 -23.14 -28.89 -1.49
N ILE A 426 -22.56 -28.90 -2.70
CA ILE A 426 -21.87 -27.72 -3.24
C ILE A 426 -22.88 -26.58 -3.51
N LEU A 427 -24.04 -26.89 -4.08
CA LEU A 427 -25.10 -25.90 -4.29
C LEU A 427 -25.65 -25.33 -2.98
N GLU A 428 -25.79 -26.15 -1.94
CA GLU A 428 -26.18 -25.68 -0.61
C GLU A 428 -25.13 -24.71 -0.03
N ALA A 429 -23.85 -25.04 -0.13
CA ALA A 429 -22.77 -24.14 0.28
C ALA A 429 -22.77 -22.80 -0.50
N PHE A 430 -23.21 -22.80 -1.76
CA PHE A 430 -23.46 -21.57 -2.53
C PHE A 430 -24.65 -20.79 -1.97
N ARG A 431 -25.81 -21.44 -1.74
CA ARG A 431 -27.02 -20.81 -1.21
C ARG A 431 -26.79 -20.19 0.16
N GLU A 432 -26.10 -20.89 1.06
CA GLU A 432 -25.74 -20.37 2.38
C GLU A 432 -24.85 -19.13 2.30
N ARG A 433 -23.85 -19.14 1.41
CA ARG A 433 -23.00 -17.96 1.19
C ARG A 433 -23.80 -16.80 0.61
N SER A 434 -24.65 -17.04 -0.37
CA SER A 434 -25.49 -16.00 -0.96
C SER A 434 -26.44 -15.34 0.05
N ARG A 435 -26.95 -16.08 1.04
CA ARG A 435 -27.77 -15.53 2.15
C ARG A 435 -26.95 -14.67 3.11
N ASN A 436 -25.71 -15.06 3.39
CA ASN A 436 -24.84 -14.41 4.36
C ASN A 436 -24.01 -13.23 3.81
N LEU A 437 -24.05 -12.98 2.49
CA LEU A 437 -23.38 -11.83 1.89
C LEU A 437 -24.11 -10.53 2.28
N PRO A 438 -23.43 -9.51 2.82
CA PRO A 438 -24.12 -8.31 3.28
C PRO A 438 -24.67 -7.55 2.08
N THR A 439 -25.97 -7.28 2.07
CA THR A 439 -26.65 -6.49 1.04
C THR A 439 -26.00 -5.10 0.94
N VAL A 440 -25.60 -4.69 -0.26
CA VAL A 440 -25.04 -3.35 -0.47
C VAL A 440 -26.18 -2.34 -0.36
N ALA A 441 -26.19 -1.51 0.67
CA ALA A 441 -27.13 -0.41 0.80
C ALA A 441 -26.92 0.59 -0.36
N LYS A 442 -28.02 1.09 -0.93
CA LYS A 442 -28.04 2.10 -1.98
C LYS A 442 -27.15 3.28 -1.61
N VAL A 443 -26.09 3.52 -2.39
CA VAL A 443 -25.46 4.85 -2.47
C VAL A 443 -26.29 5.64 -3.48
N GLY A 444 -27.24 6.42 -2.96
CA GLY A 444 -27.98 7.50 -3.63
C GLY A 444 -28.29 7.35 -5.11
N SER A 445 -29.33 6.58 -5.47
CA SER A 445 -30.09 6.86 -6.68
C SER A 445 -31.06 8.01 -6.36
N THR A 446 -30.75 9.23 -6.80
CA THR A 446 -31.69 10.36 -6.76
C THR A 446 -32.93 9.99 -7.57
N SER A 447 -34.00 9.65 -6.86
CA SER A 447 -35.35 9.63 -7.42
C SER A 447 -35.76 11.07 -7.71
N PHE A 448 -35.91 11.42 -8.98
CA PHE A 448 -36.55 12.66 -9.38
C PHE A 448 -38.06 12.51 -9.18
N SER A 449 -38.60 13.24 -8.20
CA SER A 449 -40.01 13.61 -8.16
C SER A 449 -40.13 15.02 -8.73
N ASP A 450 -41.04 15.19 -9.69
CA ASP A 450 -41.47 16.48 -10.22
C ASP A 450 -42.14 17.30 -9.11
N SER A 451 -41.39 18.24 -8.50
CA SER A 451 -41.89 19.52 -8.00
C SER A 451 -40.81 20.25 -7.20
N ASP A 452 -40.79 21.56 -7.39
CA ASP A 452 -40.23 22.61 -6.54
C ASP A 452 -38.91 23.27 -6.96
N GLN A 453 -39.14 24.52 -7.38
CA GLN A 453 -38.20 25.59 -7.60
C GLN A 453 -37.31 25.80 -6.37
N THR A 454 -35.99 25.80 -6.58
CA THR A 454 -35.02 26.45 -5.67
C THR A 454 -33.92 27.10 -6.50
N PRO A 455 -33.32 28.19 -5.98
CA PRO A 455 -32.90 29.33 -6.80
C PRO A 455 -31.55 29.13 -7.46
N ALA A 456 -31.38 29.78 -8.62
CA ALA A 456 -30.14 29.81 -9.39
C ALA A 456 -28.95 30.30 -8.54
N LEU A 457 -27.94 29.45 -8.41
CA LEU A 457 -26.58 29.86 -8.03
C LEU A 457 -25.96 30.64 -9.21
N PRO A 458 -25.25 31.75 -8.96
CA PRO A 458 -24.74 32.59 -10.03
C PRO A 458 -23.64 31.85 -10.80
N LEU A 459 -23.76 31.89 -12.13
CA LEU A 459 -22.73 31.51 -13.09
C LEU A 459 -21.43 32.25 -12.78
N VAL A 460 -20.42 31.55 -12.25
CA VAL A 460 -19.05 32.05 -12.20
C VAL A 460 -18.52 32.05 -13.63
N GLN A 461 -18.50 33.23 -14.23
CA GLN A 461 -17.84 33.47 -15.50
C GLN A 461 -16.36 33.08 -15.36
N HIS A 462 -15.90 32.15 -16.19
CA HIS A 462 -14.48 31.88 -16.36
C HIS A 462 -13.79 33.15 -16.89
N LYS A 463 -13.04 33.83 -16.01
CA LYS A 463 -12.03 34.80 -16.45
C LYS A 463 -10.88 34.03 -17.15
N PRO A 464 -10.36 34.54 -18.28
CA PRO A 464 -9.15 33.98 -18.89
C PRO A 464 -7.96 34.11 -17.92
N PRO A 465 -6.86 33.36 -18.14
CA PRO A 465 -5.71 33.39 -17.25
C PRO A 465 -5.24 34.83 -17.10
N VAL A 466 -5.12 35.29 -15.85
CA VAL A 466 -4.57 36.59 -15.54
C VAL A 466 -3.16 36.63 -16.11
N GLU A 467 -2.92 37.54 -17.05
CA GLU A 467 -1.58 37.86 -17.53
C GLU A 467 -0.68 38.12 -16.32
N ALA A 468 0.43 37.38 -16.26
CA ALA A 468 1.41 37.50 -15.20
C ALA A 468 2.09 38.87 -15.31
N HIS A 469 1.48 39.90 -14.72
CA HIS A 469 2.14 41.16 -14.48
C HIS A 469 3.21 40.93 -13.41
N ALA A 470 4.46 41.07 -13.80
CA ALA A 470 5.60 41.11 -12.90
C ALA A 470 5.48 42.36 -12.01
N HIS A 471 4.82 42.22 -10.87
CA HIS A 471 4.92 43.21 -9.80
C HIS A 471 6.26 42.98 -9.10
N GLN A 472 7.28 43.75 -9.49
CA GLN A 472 8.40 44.02 -8.60
C GLN A 472 7.86 44.92 -7.48
N SER A 473 7.56 44.34 -6.31
CA SER A 473 7.42 45.10 -5.06
C SER A 473 8.76 45.80 -4.81
N GLY A 474 8.71 47.13 -4.64
CA GLY A 474 9.88 48.02 -4.60
C GLY A 474 10.85 47.83 -3.42
N ASP A 475 10.78 46.74 -2.64
CA ASP A 475 11.67 46.45 -1.51
C ASP A 475 12.50 45.15 -1.63
N GLY A 476 12.27 44.33 -2.67
CA GLY A 476 13.02 43.09 -2.91
C GLY A 476 12.66 41.88 -2.03
N ARG A 477 11.60 41.95 -1.22
CA ARG A 477 11.03 40.81 -0.46
C ARG A 477 10.17 39.92 -1.35
N LEU A 478 10.28 38.61 -1.14
CA LEU A 478 9.48 37.59 -1.83
C LEU A 478 8.31 37.16 -0.95
N LYS A 479 7.20 36.76 -1.57
CA LYS A 479 6.08 36.11 -0.90
C LYS A 479 6.19 34.60 -1.03
N VAL A 480 6.45 33.94 0.10
CA VAL A 480 6.85 32.51 0.15
C VAL A 480 5.78 31.65 0.83
N LEU A 481 5.36 30.59 0.14
CA LEU A 481 4.48 29.56 0.73
C LEU A 481 5.31 28.44 1.36
N ILE A 482 5.31 28.34 2.68
CA ILE A 482 6.07 27.36 3.44
C ILE A 482 5.19 26.18 3.84
N SER A 483 5.65 24.96 3.55
CA SER A 483 5.09 23.70 4.03
C SER A 483 5.98 23.13 5.15
N ALA A 484 5.50 23.22 6.40
CA ALA A 484 6.24 22.79 7.59
C ALA A 484 5.33 21.99 8.54
N TYR A 485 5.28 20.67 8.36
CA TYR A 485 4.50 19.75 9.20
C TYR A 485 4.79 19.91 10.70
N GLY A 486 6.07 20.00 11.07
CA GLY A 486 6.50 20.36 12.41
C GLY A 486 7.12 21.74 12.39
N CYS A 487 6.58 22.68 13.16
CA CYS A 487 7.14 24.01 13.37
C CYS A 487 6.85 24.41 14.82
N SER A 488 7.86 24.37 15.68
CA SER A 488 7.71 24.65 17.11
C SER A 488 9.08 24.78 17.78
N PRO A 489 9.27 25.76 18.69
CA PRO A 489 10.52 25.93 19.41
C PRO A 489 10.76 24.84 20.46
N SER A 490 9.70 24.22 20.98
CA SER A 490 9.76 23.32 22.15
C SER A 490 9.58 21.84 21.84
N ARG A 491 9.38 21.46 20.56
CA ARG A 491 9.04 20.07 20.18
C ARG A 491 10.06 19.39 19.27
N GLY A 492 11.12 18.88 19.88
CA GLY A 492 12.10 18.03 19.20
C GLY A 492 12.91 18.74 18.12
N SER A 493 13.98 18.10 17.65
CA SER A 493 14.93 18.73 16.74
C SER A 493 14.32 19.15 15.40
N GLU A 494 13.40 18.35 14.85
CA GLU A 494 12.84 18.61 13.52
C GLU A 494 11.87 19.80 13.49
N ALA A 495 11.02 19.98 14.51
CA ALA A 495 10.12 21.13 14.55
C ALA A 495 10.88 22.44 14.86
N ASN A 496 11.98 22.33 15.60
CA ASN A 496 12.88 23.44 15.88
C ASN A 496 13.62 23.91 14.61
N VAL A 497 14.06 23.00 13.73
CA VAL A 497 14.64 23.35 12.41
C VAL A 497 13.71 24.27 11.62
N ALA A 498 12.43 23.91 11.51
CA ALA A 498 11.47 24.74 10.78
C ALA A 498 11.20 26.07 11.48
N TRP A 499 11.15 26.09 12.82
CA TRP A 499 10.95 27.30 13.61
C TRP A 499 12.05 28.33 13.33
N ASN A 500 13.32 27.91 13.42
CA ASN A 500 14.46 28.78 13.22
C ASN A 500 14.60 29.25 11.78
N LEU A 501 14.38 28.37 10.79
CA LEU A 501 14.39 28.79 9.38
C LEU A 501 13.27 29.78 9.07
N VAL A 502 12.05 29.53 9.55
CA VAL A 502 10.92 30.45 9.36
C VAL A 502 11.21 31.80 9.99
N ARG A 503 11.78 31.84 11.20
CA ARG A 503 12.20 33.08 11.85
C ARG A 503 13.16 33.88 10.97
N GLN A 504 14.30 33.27 10.59
CA GLN A 504 15.33 33.95 9.80
C GLN A 504 14.81 34.40 8.43
N LEU A 505 14.00 33.56 7.77
CA LEU A 505 13.39 33.92 6.49
C LEU A 505 12.34 35.03 6.63
N SER A 506 11.65 35.15 7.77
CA SER A 506 10.63 36.19 8.00
C SER A 506 11.24 37.60 8.02
N GLU A 507 12.52 37.73 8.37
CA GLU A 507 13.24 39.00 8.32
C GLU A 507 13.45 39.46 6.88
N LYS A 508 13.54 38.53 5.92
CA LYS A 508 13.84 38.80 4.50
C LYS A 508 12.60 38.74 3.59
N HIS A 509 11.56 38.01 3.98
CA HIS A 509 10.44 37.64 3.11
C HIS A 509 9.09 37.62 3.84
N ASP A 510 8.01 37.72 3.07
CA ASP A 510 6.66 37.63 3.57
C ASP A 510 6.19 36.18 3.50
N LEU A 511 5.92 35.57 4.66
CA LEU A 511 5.73 34.13 4.77
C LEU A 511 4.27 33.77 5.02
N CYS A 512 3.78 32.76 4.28
CA CYS A 512 2.59 31.99 4.64
C CYS A 512 3.02 30.59 5.03
N VAL A 513 2.80 30.19 6.29
CA VAL A 513 3.32 28.93 6.83
C VAL A 513 2.17 27.97 7.14
N MET A 514 2.15 26.85 6.42
CA MET A 514 1.25 25.73 6.67
C MET A 514 1.87 24.77 7.69
N THR A 515 1.17 24.54 8.81
CA THR A 515 1.62 23.62 9.85
C THR A 515 0.46 22.90 10.53
N ARG A 516 0.79 21.97 11.44
CA ARG A 516 -0.22 21.21 12.19
C ARG A 516 -0.95 22.05 13.21
N ALA A 517 -2.23 21.75 13.41
CA ALA A 517 -3.05 22.43 14.41
C ALA A 517 -2.52 22.22 15.85
N ILE A 518 -1.85 21.11 16.13
CA ILE A 518 -1.21 20.87 17.44
C ILE A 518 -0.08 21.87 17.77
N ASN A 519 0.48 22.58 16.79
CA ASN A 519 1.53 23.57 17.02
C ASN A 519 0.93 24.94 17.39
N LYS A 520 -0.34 25.19 17.04
CA LYS A 520 -1.04 26.46 17.22
C LYS A 520 -0.86 27.09 18.62
N PRO A 521 -1.07 26.37 19.75
CA PRO A 521 -0.95 26.99 21.07
C PRO A 521 0.44 27.57 21.33
N VAL A 522 1.49 26.79 21.03
CA VAL A 522 2.89 27.21 21.26
C VAL A 522 3.27 28.40 20.38
N ILE A 523 2.73 28.47 19.16
CA ILE A 523 3.02 29.56 18.22
C ILE A 523 2.29 30.84 18.64
N GLU A 524 0.99 30.76 18.92
CA GLU A 524 0.17 31.93 19.27
C GLU A 524 0.45 32.48 20.67
N GLU A 525 0.95 31.65 21.60
CA GLU A 525 1.41 32.09 22.92
C GLU A 525 2.82 32.69 22.91
N SER A 526 3.54 32.65 21.78
CA SER A 526 4.89 33.21 21.68
C SER A 526 4.87 34.74 21.80
N SER A 527 5.80 35.29 22.59
CA SER A 527 6.00 36.73 22.75
C SER A 527 6.84 37.36 21.63
N GLU A 528 7.34 36.56 20.68
CA GLU A 528 8.24 37.02 19.62
C GLU A 528 7.49 37.82 18.54
N GLN A 529 7.90 39.07 18.33
CA GLN A 529 7.22 40.01 17.42
C GLN A 529 7.13 39.53 15.96
N TRP A 530 8.08 38.71 15.50
CA TRP A 530 8.08 38.21 14.12
C TRP A 530 6.96 37.21 13.85
N VAL A 531 6.46 36.52 14.88
CA VAL A 531 5.37 35.55 14.74
C VAL A 531 4.10 36.22 14.21
N GLY A 532 3.83 37.45 14.67
CA GLY A 532 2.68 38.26 14.23
C GLY A 532 2.77 38.76 12.78
N ARG A 533 3.95 38.73 12.16
CA ARG A 533 4.16 39.10 10.75
C ARG A 533 3.86 37.96 9.78
N ILE A 534 3.67 36.73 10.27
CA ILE A 534 3.50 35.52 9.46
C ILE A 534 2.03 35.18 9.32
N GLN A 535 1.61 34.81 8.10
CA GLN A 535 0.30 34.21 7.88
C GLN A 535 0.34 32.71 8.21
N TRP A 536 -0.13 32.35 9.40
CA TRP A 536 -0.18 30.95 9.83
C TRP A 536 -1.45 30.23 9.35
N VAL A 537 -1.27 29.02 8.82
CA VAL A 537 -2.36 28.15 8.35
C VAL A 537 -2.28 26.81 9.06
N TYR A 538 -3.25 26.56 9.94
CA TYR A 538 -3.29 25.37 10.79
C TYR A 538 -4.31 24.34 10.30
N PHE A 539 -3.89 23.08 10.17
CA PHE A 539 -4.82 21.98 9.90
C PHE A 539 -4.23 20.64 10.33
N ASP A 540 -5.11 19.68 10.60
CA ASP A 540 -4.78 18.27 10.85
C ASP A 540 -5.85 17.39 10.19
N PRO A 541 -5.53 16.15 9.77
CA PRO A 541 -6.54 15.20 9.31
C PRO A 541 -7.63 14.93 10.36
N PRO A 542 -8.90 14.70 9.92
CA PRO A 542 -10.00 14.40 10.82
C PRO A 542 -9.68 13.26 11.80
N SER A 543 -10.10 13.40 13.06
CA SER A 543 -9.85 12.40 14.13
C SER A 543 -10.38 11.00 13.76
N ALA A 544 -11.51 10.94 13.04
CA ALA A 544 -12.09 9.71 12.52
C ALA A 544 -11.15 8.93 11.56
N LEU A 545 -10.28 9.65 10.82
CA LEU A 545 -9.30 9.07 9.90
C LEU A 545 -7.95 8.80 10.59
N THR A 546 -7.87 8.92 11.92
CA THR A 546 -6.59 8.83 12.64
C THR A 546 -6.70 8.03 13.94
N PHE A 547 -7.80 7.27 14.14
CA PHE A 547 -8.05 6.46 15.34
C PHE A 547 -6.99 5.38 15.60
N TRP A 548 -6.30 4.92 14.55
CA TRP A 548 -5.21 3.94 14.63
C TRP A 548 -3.86 4.55 15.03
N ARG A 549 -3.76 5.89 15.11
CA ARG A 549 -2.52 6.61 15.46
C ARG A 549 -2.28 6.52 16.97
N ARG A 550 -1.87 5.34 17.45
CA ARG A 550 -1.34 5.15 18.82
C ARG A 550 0.16 4.87 18.79
N GLY A 551 0.95 5.74 19.42
CA GLY A 551 2.41 5.64 19.50
C GLY A 551 3.12 5.98 18.18
N LYS A 552 4.31 5.40 17.95
CA LYS A 552 5.11 5.60 16.73
C LYS A 552 4.54 4.90 15.48
N ARG A 553 3.56 4.01 15.64
CA ARG A 553 2.95 3.25 14.54
C ARG A 553 1.91 4.13 13.84
N GLY A 554 2.06 4.33 12.52
CA GLY A 554 1.13 5.10 11.70
C GLY A 554 1.49 6.57 11.46
N VAL A 555 2.63 7.07 11.96
CA VAL A 555 3.09 8.46 11.69
C VAL A 555 3.27 8.71 10.19
N SER A 556 3.85 7.75 9.45
CA SER A 556 4.00 7.84 7.99
C SER A 556 2.66 7.95 7.25
N LEU A 557 1.67 7.15 7.65
CA LEU A 557 0.32 7.20 7.06
C LEU A 557 -0.38 8.52 7.40
N TYR A 558 -0.22 8.99 8.64
CA TYR A 558 -0.74 10.29 9.05
C TYR A 558 -0.11 11.44 8.26
N TYR A 559 1.21 11.40 8.05
CA TYR A 559 1.92 12.38 7.25
C TYR A 559 1.45 12.38 5.79
N ALA A 560 1.22 11.21 5.19
CA ALA A 560 0.65 11.11 3.85
C ALA A 560 -0.74 11.76 3.76
N TRP A 561 -1.61 11.54 4.75
CA TRP A 561 -2.91 12.23 4.83
C TRP A 561 -2.77 13.74 5.01
N TRP A 562 -1.82 14.17 5.86
CA TRP A 562 -1.54 15.59 6.04
C TRP A 562 -1.06 16.23 4.73
N GLN A 563 -0.20 15.56 3.95
CA GLN A 563 0.25 16.05 2.63
C GLN A 563 -0.90 16.20 1.63
N ILE A 564 -1.87 15.28 1.63
CA ILE A 564 -3.08 15.40 0.78
C ILE A 564 -3.87 16.66 1.15
N LEU A 565 -4.03 16.94 2.44
CA LEU A 565 -4.71 18.15 2.92
C LEU A 565 -3.88 19.41 2.67
N ALA A 566 -2.56 19.35 2.84
CA ALA A 566 -1.63 20.43 2.56
C ALA A 566 -1.71 20.82 1.09
N ARG A 567 -1.84 19.85 0.16
CA ARG A 567 -2.10 20.13 -1.25
C ARG A 567 -3.40 20.89 -1.48
N SER A 568 -4.50 20.44 -0.87
CA SER A 568 -5.79 21.13 -1.02
C SER A 568 -5.72 22.56 -0.47
N LYS A 569 -5.04 22.77 0.66
CA LYS A 569 -4.87 24.08 1.28
C LYS A 569 -3.94 24.99 0.49
N ALA A 570 -2.81 24.48 0.01
CA ALA A 570 -1.93 25.20 -0.89
C ALA A 570 -2.66 25.64 -2.16
N LYS A 571 -3.44 24.75 -2.78
CA LYS A 571 -4.24 25.08 -3.96
C LYS A 571 -5.25 26.21 -3.69
N GLN A 572 -5.91 26.16 -2.53
CA GLN A 572 -6.81 27.23 -2.08
C GLN A 572 -6.04 28.56 -1.93
N LEU A 573 -4.95 28.56 -1.18
CA LEU A 573 -4.15 29.76 -0.94
C LEU A 573 -3.58 30.36 -2.23
N ILE A 574 -3.06 29.53 -3.14
CA ILE A 574 -2.53 29.96 -4.44
C ILE A 574 -3.64 30.57 -5.33
N SER A 575 -4.90 30.13 -5.17
CA SER A 575 -6.03 30.73 -5.89
C SER A 575 -6.50 32.07 -5.28
N GLU A 576 -6.25 32.28 -3.99
CA GLU A 576 -6.66 33.49 -3.26
C GLU A 576 -5.58 34.59 -3.29
N GLN A 577 -4.31 34.21 -3.38
CA GLN A 577 -3.17 35.13 -3.34
C GLN A 577 -1.97 34.62 -4.14
N HIS A 578 -1.16 35.57 -4.63
CA HIS A 578 0.08 35.28 -5.33
C HIS A 578 1.19 34.80 -4.39
N PHE A 579 2.03 33.88 -4.87
CA PHE A 579 3.27 33.43 -4.24
C PHE A 579 4.37 33.34 -5.29
N ASP A 580 5.55 33.88 -4.97
CA ASP A 580 6.72 33.84 -5.86
C ASP A 580 7.35 32.45 -5.88
N VAL A 581 7.47 31.83 -4.70
CA VAL A 581 8.12 30.54 -4.50
C VAL A 581 7.46 29.76 -3.37
N ALA A 582 7.45 28.44 -3.48
CA ALA A 582 7.05 27.54 -2.40
C ALA A 582 8.30 26.89 -1.79
N HIS A 583 8.26 26.58 -0.50
CA HIS A 583 9.36 25.91 0.20
C HIS A 583 8.83 24.81 1.13
N HIS A 584 9.32 23.58 0.96
CA HIS A 584 9.01 22.48 1.89
C HIS A 584 10.17 22.23 2.84
N ILE A 585 9.94 22.41 4.13
CA ILE A 585 10.96 22.31 5.18
C ILE A 585 10.81 21.01 5.99
N THR A 586 9.59 20.69 6.44
CA THR A 586 9.32 19.51 7.29
C THR A 586 8.06 18.74 6.86
N ILE A 587 8.02 17.40 6.95
CA ILE A 587 9.07 16.50 7.47
C ILE A 587 10.28 16.42 6.53
N GLY A 588 11.48 16.62 7.07
CA GLY A 588 12.75 16.76 6.35
C GLY A 588 13.30 15.44 5.80
N THR A 589 12.46 14.64 5.16
CA THR A 589 12.83 13.35 4.58
C THR A 589 12.45 13.27 3.11
N TYR A 590 13.36 12.72 2.28
CA TYR A 590 13.04 12.52 0.87
C TYR A 590 12.15 11.29 0.64
N LEU A 591 11.92 10.43 1.64
CA LEU A 591 11.09 9.23 1.50
C LEU A 591 9.62 9.54 1.14
N PHE A 592 9.17 10.75 1.45
CA PHE A 592 7.84 11.24 1.07
C PHE A 592 8.02 12.55 0.30
N PRO A 593 7.45 12.67 -0.92
CA PRO A 593 7.55 13.92 -1.66
C PRO A 593 6.61 14.96 -1.07
N SER A 594 6.86 16.22 -1.42
CA SER A 594 5.92 17.30 -1.18
C SER A 594 4.84 17.29 -2.27
N LEU A 595 3.57 17.13 -1.88
CA LEU A 595 2.45 17.06 -2.83
C LEU A 595 2.01 18.43 -3.36
N ILE A 596 2.81 19.48 -3.18
CA ILE A 596 2.52 20.84 -3.71
C ILE A 596 3.44 21.22 -4.88
N SER A 597 4.33 20.32 -5.33
CA SER A 597 5.36 20.59 -6.34
C SER A 597 4.82 20.96 -7.73
N ASP A 598 3.61 20.52 -8.07
CA ASP A 598 2.97 20.65 -9.39
C ASP A 598 1.79 21.65 -9.38
N LEU A 599 1.72 22.53 -8.38
CA LEU A 599 0.63 23.52 -8.24
C LEU A 599 0.87 24.84 -9.01
N GLY A 600 1.90 24.91 -9.85
CA GLY A 600 2.21 26.08 -10.68
C GLY A 600 3.05 27.18 -9.99
N VAL A 601 3.43 26.99 -8.73
CA VAL A 601 4.42 27.82 -8.02
C VAL A 601 5.72 27.02 -7.92
N PRO A 602 6.89 27.58 -8.30
CA PRO A 602 8.13 26.84 -8.26
C PRO A 602 8.49 26.44 -6.82
N LEU A 603 8.79 25.16 -6.61
CA LEU A 603 9.04 24.60 -5.27
C LEU A 603 10.53 24.36 -5.02
N LEU A 604 11.05 24.93 -3.94
CA LEU A 604 12.28 24.48 -3.27
C LEU A 604 11.92 23.33 -2.32
N PHE A 605 12.49 22.15 -2.52
CA PHE A 605 12.23 20.97 -1.67
C PHE A 605 13.44 20.67 -0.77
N GLY A 606 13.27 20.75 0.55
CA GLY A 606 14.31 20.45 1.53
C GLY A 606 14.98 21.68 2.15
N PRO A 607 16.04 21.50 2.96
CA PRO A 607 16.89 20.30 3.01
C PRO A 607 16.20 19.01 3.48
N VAL A 608 16.38 17.92 2.73
CA VAL A 608 15.83 16.60 3.07
C VAL A 608 16.92 15.56 3.30
N GLY A 609 16.74 14.71 4.31
CA GLY A 609 17.59 13.55 4.61
C GLY A 609 16.86 12.21 4.43
N GLY A 610 17.42 11.15 4.99
CA GLY A 610 16.84 9.80 4.99
C GLY A 610 17.40 8.85 3.93
N GLY A 611 18.40 9.29 3.16
CA GLY A 611 19.18 8.43 2.25
C GLY A 611 20.25 7.64 2.99
N ASP A 612 20.62 8.09 4.18
CA ASP A 612 21.60 7.48 5.05
C ASP A 612 21.15 6.08 5.49
N GLN A 613 22.11 5.17 5.55
CA GLN A 613 21.90 3.78 5.91
C GLN A 613 22.99 3.35 6.85
N THR A 614 22.78 2.26 7.59
CA THR A 614 23.86 1.66 8.35
C THR A 614 25.03 1.30 7.42
N PRO A 615 26.29 1.63 7.78
CA PRO A 615 27.46 1.22 7.00
C PRO A 615 27.46 -0.29 6.75
N PRO A 616 27.75 -0.77 5.53
CA PRO A 616 27.66 -2.20 5.21
C PRO A 616 28.45 -3.11 6.15
N GLY A 617 29.65 -2.71 6.55
CA GLY A 617 30.49 -3.46 7.48
C GLY A 617 30.00 -3.50 8.93
N LEU A 618 29.02 -2.67 9.27
CA LEU A 618 28.37 -2.60 10.59
C LEU A 618 26.94 -3.16 10.57
N ALA A 619 26.46 -3.71 9.45
CA ALA A 619 25.12 -4.24 9.32
C ALA A 619 24.84 -5.42 10.28
N ASN A 620 25.86 -6.20 10.62
CA ASN A 620 25.77 -7.32 11.57
C ASN A 620 25.87 -6.89 13.05
N SER A 621 26.08 -5.60 13.32
CA SER A 621 26.18 -5.07 14.69
C SER A 621 24.84 -5.06 15.42
N PHE A 622 23.73 -5.20 14.70
CA PHE A 622 22.41 -5.18 15.31
C PHE A 622 22.01 -6.52 15.89
N ARG A 623 21.35 -6.48 17.05
CA ARG A 623 20.53 -7.58 17.53
C ARG A 623 19.41 -7.87 16.54
N TRP A 624 18.89 -9.10 16.53
CA TRP A 624 17.89 -9.56 15.56
C TRP A 624 16.70 -8.61 15.36
N MET A 625 16.21 -7.97 16.43
CA MET A 625 15.11 -7.01 16.34
C MET A 625 15.53 -5.70 15.65
N GLY A 626 16.72 -5.18 15.94
CA GLY A 626 17.28 -4.01 15.25
C GLY A 626 17.61 -4.30 13.78
N ALA A 627 18.17 -5.49 13.50
CA ALA A 627 18.42 -5.94 12.13
C ALA A 627 17.11 -6.04 11.32
N PHE A 628 16.04 -6.53 11.93
CA PHE A 628 14.71 -6.56 11.32
C PHE A 628 14.15 -5.16 11.05
N GLU A 629 14.29 -4.21 11.99
CA GLU A 629 13.85 -2.82 11.80
C GLU A 629 14.60 -2.11 10.67
N GLU A 630 15.92 -2.31 10.55
CA GLU A 630 16.73 -1.77 9.44
C GLU A 630 16.38 -2.43 8.10
N TRP A 631 16.17 -3.75 8.09
CA TRP A 631 15.70 -4.45 6.90
C TRP A 631 14.33 -3.94 6.44
N MET A 632 13.39 -3.74 7.37
CA MET A 632 12.08 -3.14 7.08
C MET A 632 12.22 -1.73 6.52
N ARG A 633 13.06 -0.89 7.12
CA ARG A 633 13.32 0.48 6.64
C ARG A 633 13.90 0.47 5.23
N ALA A 634 14.86 -0.41 4.97
CA ALA A 634 15.45 -0.57 3.64
C ALA A 634 14.45 -1.06 2.60
N THR A 635 13.60 -2.01 2.98
CA THR A 635 12.55 -2.54 2.09
C THR A 635 11.52 -1.46 1.73
N VAL A 636 11.04 -0.68 2.71
CA VAL A 636 10.09 0.42 2.49
C VAL A 636 10.70 1.50 1.61
N ARG A 637 11.94 1.91 1.88
CA ARG A 637 12.66 2.87 1.04
C ARG A 637 12.79 2.37 -0.40
N ASN A 638 13.26 1.15 -0.60
CA ASN A 638 13.42 0.57 -1.93
C ASN A 638 12.09 0.46 -2.69
N LEU A 639 10.98 0.23 -1.99
CA LEU A 639 9.65 0.20 -2.59
C LEU A 639 9.20 1.60 -3.01
N LEU A 640 9.37 2.61 -2.15
CA LEU A 640 8.99 4.00 -2.43
C LEU A 640 9.87 4.62 -3.52
N GLU A 641 11.19 4.36 -3.50
CA GLU A 641 12.14 4.78 -4.56
C GLU A 641 11.74 4.21 -5.94
N LYS A 642 11.05 3.07 -6.00
CA LYS A 642 10.62 2.45 -7.27
C LYS A 642 9.19 2.80 -7.66
N PHE A 643 8.46 3.53 -6.82
CA PHE A 643 7.06 3.83 -7.08
C PHE A 643 6.93 5.04 -8.01
N GLU A 644 6.89 4.76 -9.32
CA GLU A 644 6.92 5.75 -10.41
C GLU A 644 5.89 6.89 -10.26
N TYR A 645 4.73 6.63 -9.65
CA TYR A 645 3.72 7.66 -9.45
C TYR A 645 4.23 8.82 -8.57
N LEU A 646 5.07 8.53 -7.56
CA LEU A 646 5.63 9.56 -6.70
C LEU A 646 6.77 10.32 -7.37
N HIS A 647 7.42 9.74 -8.38
CA HIS A 647 8.55 10.36 -9.09
C HIS A 647 8.18 11.70 -9.69
N HIS A 648 6.94 11.83 -10.19
CA HIS A 648 6.43 13.09 -10.73
C HIS A 648 6.60 14.25 -9.74
N TYR A 649 6.33 14.05 -8.45
CA TYR A 649 6.47 15.13 -7.46
C TYR A 649 7.93 15.53 -7.22
N TYR A 650 8.86 14.57 -7.26
CA TYR A 650 10.28 14.88 -7.09
C TYR A 650 10.88 15.62 -8.29
N ILE A 651 10.51 15.22 -9.52
CA ILE A 651 11.05 15.82 -10.75
C ILE A 651 10.39 17.17 -11.07
N SER A 652 9.21 17.45 -10.53
CA SER A 652 8.50 18.73 -10.69
C SER A 652 9.05 19.84 -9.79
N ASN A 653 9.89 19.51 -8.80
CA ASN A 653 10.55 20.51 -7.95
C ASN A 653 11.45 21.42 -8.81
N ALA A 654 11.41 22.73 -8.53
CA ALA A 654 12.32 23.68 -9.18
C ALA A 654 13.78 23.43 -8.77
N TRP A 655 13.98 23.13 -7.48
CA TRP A 655 15.26 22.70 -6.92
C TRP A 655 15.06 21.79 -5.70
N THR A 656 15.97 20.85 -5.47
CA THR A 656 15.96 19.98 -4.28
C THR A 656 17.26 20.09 -3.48
N LEU A 657 17.15 20.34 -2.18
CA LEU A 657 18.28 20.41 -1.25
C LEU A 657 18.42 19.07 -0.51
N ALA A 658 19.55 18.39 -0.69
CA ALA A 658 19.85 17.12 -0.04
C ALA A 658 20.76 17.33 1.18
N ALA A 659 20.39 16.78 2.33
CA ALA A 659 21.16 16.93 3.57
C ALA A 659 22.48 16.15 3.57
N THR A 660 22.56 15.06 2.81
CA THR A 660 23.72 14.16 2.76
C THR A 660 23.98 13.66 1.33
N PRO A 661 25.23 13.29 1.00
CA PRO A 661 25.56 12.70 -0.31
C PRO A 661 24.74 11.43 -0.61
N ALA A 662 24.43 10.62 0.40
CA ALA A 662 23.59 9.44 0.24
C ALA A 662 22.17 9.80 -0.23
N THR A 663 21.60 10.86 0.33
CA THR A 663 20.28 11.38 -0.05
C THR A 663 20.32 11.99 -1.46
N GLU A 664 21.36 12.76 -1.77
CA GLU A 664 21.54 13.34 -3.11
C GLU A 664 21.62 12.26 -4.19
N ASN A 665 22.42 11.22 -3.96
CA ASN A 665 22.54 10.08 -4.87
C ASN A 665 21.22 9.33 -5.05
N ALA A 666 20.42 9.18 -3.99
CA ALA A 666 19.08 8.59 -4.09
C ALA A 666 18.13 9.45 -4.95
N LEU A 667 18.11 10.75 -4.74
CA LEU A 667 17.32 11.70 -5.53
C LEU A 667 17.72 11.70 -7.01
N ARG A 668 19.03 11.68 -7.31
CA ARG A 668 19.55 11.57 -8.69
C ARG A 668 19.11 10.26 -9.36
N ARG A 669 19.14 9.13 -8.64
CA ARG A 669 18.64 7.83 -9.14
C ARG A 669 17.14 7.86 -9.47
N MET A 670 16.35 8.69 -8.78
CA MET A 670 14.93 8.89 -9.05
C MET A 670 14.66 9.93 -10.16
N GLY A 671 15.69 10.46 -10.82
CA GLY A 671 15.55 11.38 -11.94
C GLY A 671 15.53 12.87 -11.58
N VAL A 672 15.81 13.23 -10.31
CA VAL A 672 15.95 14.63 -9.90
C VAL A 672 17.24 15.20 -10.51
N ARG A 673 17.09 16.17 -11.41
CA ARG A 673 18.22 16.78 -12.14
C ARG A 673 18.88 17.91 -11.35
N ARG A 674 18.09 18.75 -10.69
CA ARG A 674 18.54 19.92 -9.93
C ARG A 674 18.54 19.62 -8.46
N THR A 675 19.70 19.22 -7.96
CA THR A 675 19.92 19.00 -6.55
C THR A 675 21.27 19.55 -6.11
N SER A 676 21.28 20.13 -4.91
CA SER A 676 22.47 20.66 -4.24
C SER A 676 22.53 20.10 -2.82
N MET A 677 23.75 19.90 -2.31
CA MET A 677 23.95 19.47 -0.93
C MET A 677 23.83 20.68 0.01
N MET A 678 22.99 20.55 1.04
CA MET A 678 22.87 21.54 2.11
C MET A 678 22.46 20.80 3.41
N PRO A 679 23.32 20.74 4.44
CA PRO A 679 22.97 20.11 5.71
C PRO A 679 21.72 20.75 6.32
N GLN A 680 20.85 19.96 6.96
CA GLN A 680 19.62 20.51 7.55
C GLN A 680 19.89 21.22 8.89
N SER A 681 20.80 20.68 9.70
CA SER A 681 21.12 21.20 11.02
C SER A 681 21.97 22.47 10.99
N ALA A 682 21.69 23.37 11.93
CA ALA A 682 22.39 24.61 12.16
C ALA A 682 22.50 24.93 13.67
N THR A 683 23.27 25.96 13.99
CA THR A 683 23.46 26.55 15.32
C THR A 683 22.98 28.00 15.33
N GLY A 684 22.80 28.58 16.52
CA GLY A 684 22.43 30.00 16.67
C GLY A 684 20.99 30.27 17.10
N ASP A 685 20.32 29.31 17.77
CA ASP A 685 19.05 29.60 18.47
C ASP A 685 19.26 30.72 19.50
N ASP A 686 18.20 31.49 19.80
CA ASP A 686 18.23 32.54 20.85
C ASP A 686 18.75 32.00 22.20
N ASN A 687 18.51 30.73 22.49
CA ASN A 687 18.93 30.12 23.74
C ASN A 687 20.38 29.63 23.73
N LEU A 688 20.95 29.15 22.61
CA LEU A 688 22.30 28.59 22.63
C LEU A 688 23.36 29.71 22.66
N GLU A 689 23.19 30.78 21.89
CA GLU A 689 24.11 31.93 21.95
C GLU A 689 24.00 32.68 23.27
N ALA A 690 22.78 32.90 23.77
CA ALA A 690 22.57 33.46 25.10
C ALA A 690 23.19 32.56 26.17
N TYR A 691 23.06 31.23 26.04
CA TYR A 691 23.68 30.28 26.95
C TYR A 691 25.21 30.33 26.90
N ILE A 692 25.84 30.32 25.73
CA ILE A 692 27.30 30.47 25.58
C ILE A 692 27.77 31.80 26.16
N LYS A 693 26.99 32.88 25.99
CA LYS A 693 27.31 34.20 26.54
C LYS A 693 27.18 34.24 28.07
N ALA A 694 26.15 33.60 28.62
CA ALA A 694 25.91 33.51 30.07
C ALA A 694 26.87 32.51 30.75
N HIS A 695 27.29 31.48 30.02
CA HIS A 695 28.13 30.38 30.48
C HIS A 695 29.24 30.11 29.46
N PRO A 696 30.28 30.96 29.42
CA PRO A 696 31.38 30.79 28.48
C PRO A 696 32.03 29.42 28.66
N PRO A 697 32.53 28.79 27.57
CA PRO A 697 33.16 27.48 27.64
C PRO A 697 34.23 27.44 28.72
N VAL A 698 34.01 26.59 29.73
CA VAL A 698 34.96 26.44 30.83
C VAL A 698 36.14 25.58 30.32
N PRO A 699 37.39 26.04 30.47
CA PRO A 699 38.55 25.21 30.17
C PRO A 699 38.49 23.93 31.00
N ALA A 700 38.60 22.77 30.34
CA ALA A 700 38.68 21.52 31.06
C ALA A 700 39.89 21.52 31.99
N PRO A 701 39.77 21.07 33.25
CA PRO A 701 40.92 20.92 34.13
C PRO A 701 41.93 19.96 33.50
N MET A 702 43.21 20.33 33.50
CA MET A 702 44.29 19.53 32.90
C MET A 702 44.51 18.20 33.61
N SER A 703 44.12 18.10 34.88
CA SER A 703 44.25 16.93 35.74
C SER A 703 42.88 16.35 36.10
N GLY A 704 42.80 15.01 36.19
CA GLY A 704 41.58 14.28 36.54
C GLY A 704 41.08 13.42 35.37
N PRO A 705 39.94 12.74 35.56
CA PRO A 705 39.37 11.85 34.54
C PRO A 705 39.06 12.62 33.25
N LEU A 706 39.11 11.89 32.13
CA LEU A 706 38.55 12.35 30.87
C LEU A 706 37.02 12.21 30.90
N GLU A 707 36.32 13.33 30.83
CA GLU A 707 34.86 13.43 30.88
C GLU A 707 34.27 13.37 29.47
N LEU A 708 33.62 12.27 29.12
CA LEU A 708 32.94 12.08 27.85
C LEU A 708 31.44 12.19 28.04
N VAL A 709 30.72 12.68 27.02
CA VAL A 709 29.26 12.74 27.03
C VAL A 709 28.67 12.19 25.74
N THR A 710 27.52 11.53 25.84
CA THR A 710 26.69 11.16 24.69
C THR A 710 25.29 11.74 24.89
N ALA A 711 24.84 12.56 23.93
CA ALA A 711 23.52 13.18 23.90
C ALA A 711 22.72 12.65 22.69
N CYS A 712 22.00 11.55 22.86
CA CYS A 712 21.15 11.00 21.81
C CYS A 712 20.08 10.05 22.36
N ARG A 713 18.97 9.92 21.64
CA ARG A 713 17.96 8.90 21.95
C ARG A 713 18.57 7.49 21.93
N LEU A 714 18.35 6.68 22.96
CA LEU A 714 18.93 5.33 23.07
C LEU A 714 18.17 4.30 22.21
N VAL A 715 18.49 4.28 20.92
CA VAL A 715 17.98 3.34 19.90
C VAL A 715 19.13 2.63 19.20
N HIS A 716 18.88 1.45 18.64
CA HIS A 716 19.94 0.55 18.15
C HIS A 716 20.88 1.19 17.11
N TRP A 717 20.38 2.04 16.21
CA TRP A 717 21.21 2.71 15.19
C TRP A 717 22.05 3.88 15.74
N LYS A 718 21.92 4.24 17.03
CA LYS A 718 22.85 5.16 17.70
C LYS A 718 24.11 4.49 18.22
N ALA A 719 24.13 3.16 18.24
CA ALA A 719 25.28 2.33 18.59
C ALA A 719 26.08 2.78 19.82
N VAL A 720 25.37 3.17 20.89
CA VAL A 720 25.99 3.56 22.17
C VAL A 720 26.74 2.38 22.81
N ASP A 721 26.43 1.14 22.41
CA ASP A 721 27.19 -0.05 22.75
C ASP A 721 28.64 -0.01 22.23
N ILE A 722 28.90 0.52 21.03
CA ILE A 722 30.27 0.74 20.52
C ILE A 722 31.03 1.74 21.41
N ALA A 723 30.36 2.80 21.87
CA ALA A 723 30.94 3.75 22.81
C ALA A 723 31.32 3.08 24.15
N LEU A 724 30.45 2.23 24.70
CA LEU A 724 30.73 1.48 25.92
C LEU A 724 31.93 0.54 25.76
N GLU A 725 32.03 -0.18 24.64
CA GLU A 725 33.13 -1.08 24.36
C GLU A 725 34.46 -0.34 24.17
N ALA A 726 34.45 0.83 23.51
CA ALA A 726 35.63 1.69 23.38
C ALA A 726 36.09 2.25 24.74
N VAL A 727 35.15 2.69 25.59
CA VAL A 727 35.44 3.15 26.96
C VAL A 727 36.01 2.02 27.81
N ALA A 728 35.48 0.80 27.68
CA ALA A 728 36.04 -0.37 28.36
C ALA A 728 37.47 -0.67 27.92
N ALA A 729 37.76 -0.60 26.62
CA ALA A 729 39.09 -0.82 26.08
C ALA A 729 40.12 0.15 26.69
N VAL A 730 39.85 1.46 26.67
CA VAL A 730 40.80 2.44 27.21
C VAL A 730 40.91 2.42 28.73
N LYS A 731 39.84 2.06 29.45
CA LYS A 731 39.89 1.86 30.90
C LYS A 731 40.82 0.70 31.26
N ASN A 732 40.76 -0.40 30.50
CA ASN A 732 41.64 -1.55 30.70
C ASN A 732 43.11 -1.22 30.45
N ASP A 733 43.40 -0.21 29.62
CA ASP A 733 44.76 0.32 29.42
C ASP A 733 45.21 1.27 30.55
N GLY A 734 44.39 1.49 31.58
CA GLY A 734 44.70 2.35 32.72
C GLY A 734 44.31 3.82 32.55
N LEU A 735 43.55 4.17 31.51
CA LEU A 735 43.06 5.55 31.34
C LEU A 735 41.90 5.85 32.30
N ASP A 736 42.01 6.94 33.06
CA ASP A 736 40.92 7.45 33.89
C ASP A 736 39.88 8.18 33.03
N VAL A 737 38.72 7.56 32.82
CA VAL A 737 37.67 8.03 31.90
C VAL A 737 36.29 7.85 32.52
N ARG A 738 35.42 8.83 32.31
CA ARG A 738 33.99 8.80 32.68
C ARG A 738 33.12 9.10 31.46
N LEU A 739 32.01 8.38 31.33
CA LEU A 739 31.03 8.56 30.26
C LEU A 739 29.66 8.89 30.83
N THR A 740 29.16 10.08 30.52
CA THR A 740 27.79 10.50 30.84
C THR A 740 26.88 10.26 29.64
N ILE A 741 25.80 9.51 29.84
CA ILE A 741 24.80 9.20 28.81
C ILE A 741 23.50 9.91 29.15
N LEU A 742 23.09 10.83 28.28
CA LEU A 742 21.84 11.57 28.37
C LEU A 742 20.74 10.86 27.55
N GLU A 743 19.50 11.26 27.80
CA GLU A 743 18.27 10.76 27.16
C GLU A 743 17.86 9.33 27.55
N HIS A 744 16.63 8.97 27.15
CA HIS A 744 16.08 7.62 27.29
C HIS A 744 15.87 6.95 25.94
N GLY A 745 15.67 5.64 25.97
CA GLY A 745 15.22 4.89 24.82
C GLY A 745 15.10 3.39 25.08
N PRO A 746 14.58 2.65 24.09
CA PRO A 746 14.38 1.20 24.21
C PRO A 746 15.64 0.42 24.55
N GLU A 747 16.83 0.93 24.20
CA GLU A 747 18.11 0.26 24.46
C GLU A 747 18.65 0.46 25.88
N LEU A 748 18.03 1.31 26.72
CA LEU A 748 18.58 1.69 28.03
C LEU A 748 18.96 0.48 28.90
N SER A 749 18.02 -0.44 29.11
CA SER A 749 18.26 -1.63 29.96
C SER A 749 19.37 -2.53 29.39
N HIS A 750 19.48 -2.60 28.06
CA HIS A 750 20.53 -3.38 27.41
C HIS A 750 21.90 -2.72 27.57
N LEU A 751 21.99 -1.40 27.41
CA LEU A 751 23.22 -0.63 27.59
C LEU A 751 23.72 -0.70 29.03
N GLN A 752 22.83 -0.58 30.02
CA GLN A 752 23.17 -0.77 31.44
C GLN A 752 23.70 -2.17 31.72
N HIS A 753 23.07 -3.21 31.17
CA HIS A 753 23.57 -4.58 31.29
C HIS A 753 24.95 -4.77 30.64
N THR A 754 25.16 -4.13 29.48
CA THR A 754 26.45 -4.16 28.76
C THR A 754 27.55 -3.48 29.57
N ALA A 755 27.30 -2.31 30.15
CA ALA A 755 28.24 -1.61 31.02
C ALA A 755 28.64 -2.46 32.25
N LYS A 756 27.69 -3.20 32.84
CA LYS A 756 27.98 -4.16 33.93
C LYS A 756 28.83 -5.33 33.45
N LYS A 757 28.49 -5.94 32.31
CA LYS A 757 29.23 -7.06 31.73
C LYS A 757 30.68 -6.68 31.40
N LEU A 758 30.91 -5.44 30.97
CA LEU A 758 32.22 -4.90 30.64
C LEU A 758 33.02 -4.42 31.88
N GLY A 759 32.45 -4.45 33.09
CA GLY A 759 33.15 -3.98 34.30
C GLY A 759 33.34 -2.46 34.38
N ILE A 760 32.57 -1.69 33.61
CA ILE A 760 32.69 -0.21 33.55
C ILE A 760 31.51 0.53 34.18
N ASN A 761 30.62 -0.17 34.88
CA ASN A 761 29.41 0.44 35.45
C ASN A 761 29.69 1.67 36.34
N GLU A 762 30.81 1.69 37.05
CA GLU A 762 31.23 2.83 37.89
C GLU A 762 31.75 4.04 37.09
N CYS A 763 32.16 3.82 35.84
CA CYS A 763 32.64 4.86 34.93
C CYS A 763 31.53 5.42 34.03
N VAL A 764 30.33 4.82 34.04
CA VAL A 764 29.24 5.19 33.14
C VAL A 764 28.06 5.70 33.94
N ASN A 765 27.69 6.96 33.73
CA ASN A 765 26.54 7.59 34.37
C ASN A 765 25.37 7.72 33.40
N PHE A 766 24.30 6.94 33.62
CA PHE A 766 23.05 7.03 32.86
C PHE A 766 22.12 8.05 33.51
N VAL A 767 22.14 9.30 33.02
CA VAL A 767 21.37 10.42 33.58
C VAL A 767 19.89 10.34 33.20
N GLY A 768 19.60 9.88 31.98
CA GLY A 768 18.23 9.88 31.45
C GLY A 768 17.84 11.20 30.81
N ARG A 769 16.53 11.40 30.61
CA ARG A 769 15.98 12.61 29.97
C ARG A 769 15.93 13.75 30.99
N LEU A 770 16.59 14.86 30.64
CA LEU A 770 16.60 16.10 31.42
C LEU A 770 15.39 16.98 31.07
N GLU A 771 15.00 17.85 31.99
CA GLU A 771 13.76 18.64 31.86
C GLU A 771 13.98 19.92 31.04
N SER A 772 15.19 20.48 31.05
CA SER A 772 15.54 21.69 30.31
C SER A 772 16.69 21.48 29.32
N LEU A 773 16.69 22.25 28.24
CA LEU A 773 17.81 22.32 27.30
C LEU A 773 19.07 22.90 27.96
N GLU A 774 18.90 23.79 28.94
CA GLU A 774 19.99 24.38 29.70
C GLU A 774 20.79 23.31 30.47
N GLU A 775 20.11 22.35 31.08
CA GLU A 775 20.77 21.22 31.76
C GLU A 775 21.53 20.34 30.77
N VAL A 776 20.96 20.09 29.59
CA VAL A 776 21.62 19.33 28.52
C VAL A 776 22.90 20.05 28.07
N PHE A 777 22.81 21.35 27.76
CA PHE A 777 23.97 22.15 27.39
C PHE A 777 24.99 22.25 28.52
N GLY A 778 24.56 22.30 29.77
CA GLY A 778 25.43 22.25 30.94
C GLY A 778 26.24 20.96 31.01
N LYS A 779 25.60 19.81 30.78
CA LYS A 779 26.30 18.51 30.73
C LYS A 779 27.29 18.45 29.57
N ILE A 780 26.92 18.95 28.39
CA ILE A 780 27.82 18.99 27.23
C ILE A 780 29.00 19.94 27.49
N SER A 781 28.73 21.14 28.02
CA SER A 781 29.74 22.14 28.34
C SER A 781 30.71 21.70 29.45
N SER A 782 30.26 20.85 30.38
CA SER A 782 31.15 20.28 31.41
C SER A 782 32.05 19.14 30.92
N ALA A 783 31.75 18.55 29.76
CA ALA A 783 32.53 17.43 29.22
C ALA A 783 33.80 17.92 28.48
N ASP A 784 34.75 17.01 28.31
CA ASP A 784 35.92 17.17 27.46
C ASP A 784 35.58 16.93 25.98
N ALA A 785 34.67 16.00 25.68
CA ALA A 785 34.24 15.71 24.31
C ALA A 785 32.86 15.04 24.23
N LEU A 786 32.20 15.23 23.09
CA LEU A 786 31.01 14.47 22.71
C LEU A 786 31.42 13.17 21.99
N LEU A 787 30.89 12.05 22.45
CA LEU A 787 31.01 10.75 21.81
C LEU A 787 29.70 10.42 21.04
N HIS A 788 29.78 10.33 19.71
CA HIS A 788 28.62 10.15 18.83
C HIS A 788 28.80 8.99 17.81
N PRO A 789 28.66 7.72 18.24
CA PRO A 789 28.90 6.54 17.40
C PRO A 789 27.73 6.17 16.46
N ALA A 790 26.87 7.11 16.10
CA ALA A 790 25.65 6.81 15.36
C ALA A 790 25.92 6.20 13.97
N LEU A 791 25.33 5.02 13.72
CA LEU A 791 25.39 4.30 12.44
C LEU A 791 24.46 4.92 11.39
N HIS A 792 23.43 5.63 11.84
CA HIS A 792 22.44 6.27 11.01
C HIS A 792 22.07 7.62 11.62
N GLU A 793 22.54 8.70 11.03
CA GLU A 793 22.23 10.08 11.42
C GLU A 793 22.40 11.00 10.21
N ALA A 794 21.31 11.64 9.78
CA ALA A 794 21.32 12.51 8.60
C ALA A 794 21.74 13.95 8.94
N PHE A 795 21.59 14.38 10.20
CA PHE A 795 21.63 15.80 10.56
C PHE A 795 22.70 16.11 11.60
N GLY A 796 22.82 15.30 12.65
CA GLY A 796 23.92 15.42 13.61
C GLY A 796 23.84 16.65 14.54
N GLN A 797 22.63 17.12 14.88
CA GLN A 797 22.41 18.32 15.71
C GLN A 797 23.26 18.35 17.00
N ALA A 798 23.33 17.25 17.74
CA ALA A 798 24.14 17.17 18.96
C ALA A 798 25.64 17.43 18.71
N CYS A 799 26.16 17.07 17.53
CA CYS A 799 27.55 17.37 17.16
C CYS A 799 27.75 18.88 17.00
N LEU A 800 26.81 19.57 16.34
CA LEU A 800 26.85 21.02 16.18
C LEU A 800 26.71 21.76 17.51
N GLU A 801 25.82 21.31 18.39
CA GLU A 801 25.65 21.85 19.74
C GLU A 801 26.95 21.72 20.55
N ALA A 802 27.61 20.55 20.50
CA ALA A 802 28.90 20.35 21.15
C ALA A 802 29.99 21.27 20.57
N LEU A 803 30.08 21.40 19.24
CA LEU A 803 31.03 22.30 18.60
C LEU A 803 30.79 23.77 18.98
N ALA A 804 29.54 24.21 19.05
CA ALA A 804 29.17 25.56 19.49
C ALA A 804 29.57 25.83 20.95
N LEU A 805 29.51 24.82 21.81
CA LEU A 805 30.00 24.86 23.19
C LEU A 805 31.53 24.69 23.30
N GLY A 806 32.25 24.67 22.17
CA GLY A 806 33.70 24.54 22.14
C GLY A 806 34.22 23.12 22.39
N LYS A 807 33.35 22.10 22.31
CA LYS A 807 33.69 20.71 22.65
C LYS A 807 33.97 19.88 21.40
N PRO A 808 35.13 19.21 21.32
CA PRO A 808 35.43 18.35 20.21
C PRO A 808 34.48 17.15 20.16
N VAL A 809 34.28 16.65 18.95
CA VAL A 809 33.37 15.52 18.69
C VAL A 809 34.16 14.31 18.19
N ILE A 810 33.90 13.14 18.76
CA ILE A 810 34.38 11.86 18.24
C ILE A 810 33.17 11.14 17.62
N CYS A 811 33.18 10.93 16.31
CA CYS A 811 32.06 10.33 15.59
C CYS A 811 32.50 9.40 14.46
N LEU A 812 31.56 8.68 13.87
CA LEU A 812 31.81 7.99 12.61
C LEU A 812 31.90 9.00 11.45
N ASP A 813 32.75 8.71 10.46
CA ASP A 813 32.82 9.42 9.18
C ASP A 813 31.66 8.99 8.29
N TRP A 814 30.44 9.27 8.74
CA TRP A 814 29.22 8.77 8.15
C TRP A 814 28.04 9.72 8.38
N GLY A 815 27.18 9.86 7.38
CA GLY A 815 26.00 10.74 7.43
C GLY A 815 26.33 12.20 7.80
N GLY A 816 25.40 12.86 8.49
CA GLY A 816 25.55 14.25 8.95
C GLY A 816 26.78 14.50 9.83
N PRO A 817 27.07 13.68 10.87
CA PRO A 817 28.25 13.86 11.72
C PRO A 817 29.57 13.91 10.95
N GLY A 818 29.75 13.05 9.93
CA GLY A 818 30.95 13.04 9.09
C GLY A 818 31.15 14.29 8.24
N LEU A 819 30.07 15.02 7.93
CA LEU A 819 30.10 16.30 7.20
C LEU A 819 30.35 17.49 8.13
N ILE A 820 29.85 17.42 9.37
CA ILE A 820 29.99 18.48 10.38
C ILE A 820 31.42 18.51 10.93
N VAL A 821 31.94 17.36 11.33
CA VAL A 821 33.24 17.25 12.03
C VAL A 821 34.40 17.22 11.04
N ASN A 822 35.51 17.87 11.39
CA ASN A 822 36.77 17.81 10.67
C ASN A 822 37.95 17.62 11.63
N ASP A 823 39.15 17.40 11.10
CA ASP A 823 40.34 17.06 11.90
C ASP A 823 40.81 18.18 12.86
N ARG A 824 40.27 19.39 12.73
CA ARG A 824 40.58 20.52 13.62
C ARG A 824 39.67 20.57 14.84
N CYS A 825 38.44 20.08 14.71
CA CYS A 825 37.40 20.18 15.73
C CYS A 825 36.96 18.82 16.31
N GLY A 826 37.63 17.72 15.95
CA GLY A 826 37.28 16.40 16.45
C GLY A 826 37.96 15.26 15.71
N TYR A 827 37.41 14.07 15.87
CA TYR A 827 37.93 12.82 15.34
C TYR A 827 36.84 12.07 14.58
N LYS A 828 37.16 11.64 13.36
CA LYS A 828 36.26 10.85 12.51
C LYS A 828 36.78 9.44 12.30
N ILE A 829 35.97 8.44 12.65
CA ILE A 829 36.29 7.02 12.55
C ILE A 829 35.64 6.45 11.29
N LYS A 830 36.43 5.80 10.43
CA LYS A 830 35.89 5.13 9.23
C LYS A 830 35.12 3.85 9.64
N PRO A 831 33.85 3.70 9.23
CA PRO A 831 33.03 2.55 9.64
C PRO A 831 33.30 1.29 8.78
N ALA A 832 34.45 0.65 8.97
CA ALA A 832 34.86 -0.53 8.20
C ALA A 832 34.28 -1.85 8.74
N SER A 833 34.40 -2.09 10.05
CA SER A 833 33.81 -3.21 10.78
C SER A 833 33.46 -2.76 12.20
N ARG A 834 32.81 -3.63 12.99
CA ARG A 834 32.50 -3.32 14.40
C ARG A 834 33.78 -3.18 15.20
N GLU A 835 34.67 -4.14 15.05
CA GLU A 835 35.97 -4.22 15.71
C GLU A 835 36.83 -2.99 15.37
N ASP A 836 36.92 -2.63 14.09
CA ASP A 836 37.65 -1.44 13.65
C ASP A 836 37.04 -0.14 14.19
N SER A 837 35.71 -0.10 14.29
CA SER A 837 35.01 1.07 14.84
C SER A 837 35.34 1.22 16.32
N ILE A 838 35.27 0.14 17.11
CA ILE A 838 35.61 0.15 18.54
C ILE A 838 37.07 0.57 18.72
N ALA A 839 37.99 -0.03 17.96
CA ALA A 839 39.41 0.32 18.01
C ALA A 839 39.64 1.79 17.65
N GLY A 840 39.00 2.29 16.58
CA GLY A 840 39.10 3.68 16.17
C GLY A 840 38.56 4.67 17.21
N PHE A 841 37.44 4.34 17.87
CA PHE A 841 36.91 5.15 18.97
C PHE A 841 37.85 5.14 20.17
N ALA A 842 38.40 3.97 20.55
CA ALA A 842 39.37 3.86 21.63
C ALA A 842 40.63 4.68 21.35
N ASP A 843 41.18 4.60 20.14
CA ASP A 843 42.35 5.37 19.73
C ASP A 843 42.09 6.88 19.73
N ALA A 844 40.90 7.32 19.29
CA ALA A 844 40.50 8.72 19.36
C ALA A 844 40.40 9.21 20.81
N ILE A 845 39.87 8.39 21.71
CA ILE A 845 39.81 8.70 23.15
C ILE A 845 41.22 8.81 23.75
N ARG A 846 42.14 7.89 23.42
CA ARG A 846 43.54 7.96 23.88
C ARG A 846 44.24 9.22 23.37
N LYS A 847 44.05 9.57 22.09
CA LYS A 847 44.62 10.81 21.51
C LYS A 847 44.08 12.05 22.19
N LEU A 848 42.77 12.12 22.41
CA LEU A 848 42.14 13.23 23.13
C LEU A 848 42.70 13.37 24.56
N ALA A 849 42.89 12.25 25.28
CA ALA A 849 43.49 12.27 26.61
C ALA A 849 44.93 12.82 26.59
N ALA A 850 45.77 12.35 25.67
CA ALA A 850 47.15 12.83 25.54
C ALA A 850 47.20 14.33 25.19
N GLU A 851 46.29 14.80 24.35
CA GLU A 851 46.18 16.20 23.96
C GLU A 851 45.66 17.09 25.08
N LYS A 852 44.72 16.60 25.89
CA LYS A 852 44.28 17.25 27.14
C LYS A 852 45.47 17.42 28.09
N SER A 853 46.26 16.36 28.31
CA SER A 853 47.47 16.42 29.14
C SER A 853 48.53 17.37 28.57
N SER A 854 48.62 17.49 27.23
CA SER A 854 49.54 18.39 26.53
C SER A 854 49.04 19.84 26.45
N GLY A 855 47.85 20.15 26.96
CA GLY A 855 47.26 21.50 26.96
C GLY A 855 46.63 21.94 25.62
N ARG A 856 46.39 21.01 24.68
CA ARG A 856 45.68 21.35 23.43
C ARG A 856 44.24 21.77 23.75
N ASN A 857 43.85 22.94 23.25
CA ASN A 857 42.51 23.47 23.41
C ASN A 857 41.75 23.49 22.07
N PHE A 858 40.68 22.70 21.97
CA PHE A 858 39.82 22.62 20.79
C PHE A 858 38.80 23.76 20.67
N THR A 859 38.56 24.52 21.74
CA THR A 859 37.47 25.50 21.86
C THR A 859 37.37 26.43 20.66
N ARG A 860 38.49 27.05 20.27
CA ARG A 860 38.53 28.01 19.16
C ARG A 860 38.14 27.38 17.83
N GLU A 861 38.69 26.21 17.50
CA GLU A 861 38.43 25.53 16.23
C GLU A 861 37.01 24.95 16.19
N CYS A 862 36.51 24.46 17.31
CA CYS A 862 35.13 23.99 17.45
C CYS A 862 34.11 25.13 17.23
N ILE A 863 34.28 26.27 17.92
CA ILE A 863 33.39 27.43 17.76
C ILE A 863 33.48 27.97 16.33
N LYS A 864 34.70 28.05 15.77
CA LYS A 864 34.88 28.46 14.38
C LYS A 864 34.14 27.54 13.42
N ARG A 865 34.21 26.21 13.63
CA ARG A 865 33.49 25.26 12.80
C ARG A 865 31.97 25.36 12.96
N ALA A 866 31.47 25.60 14.17
CA ALA A 866 30.04 25.80 14.42
C ALA A 866 29.49 27.02 13.66
N LYS A 867 30.28 28.10 13.56
CA LYS A 867 29.91 29.32 12.80
C LYS A 867 29.69 29.07 11.31
N ASP A 868 30.29 28.04 10.73
CA ASP A 868 30.02 27.65 9.35
C ASP A 868 28.58 27.13 9.15
N PHE A 869 27.83 26.89 10.23
CA PHE A 869 26.49 26.31 10.22
C PHE A 869 25.47 27.18 10.97
N GLN A 870 25.52 28.49 10.84
CA GLN A 870 24.53 29.36 11.49
C GLN A 870 23.20 29.42 10.73
N TRP A 871 22.09 29.64 11.46
CA TRP A 871 20.75 29.75 10.86
C TRP A 871 20.62 30.93 9.90
N ASP A 872 21.28 32.05 10.18
CA ASP A 872 21.33 33.24 9.32
C ASP A 872 21.99 32.93 7.96
N THR A 873 23.15 32.27 7.99
CA THR A 873 23.91 31.84 6.81
C THR A 873 23.09 30.87 5.98
N LYS A 874 22.38 29.92 6.61
CA LYS A 874 21.46 29.03 5.89
C LYS A 874 20.30 29.77 5.25
N ALA A 875 19.72 30.74 5.94
CA ALA A 875 18.64 31.54 5.39
C ALA A 875 19.13 32.37 4.19
N GLU A 876 20.36 32.86 4.21
CA GLU A 876 21.00 33.53 3.07
C GLU A 876 21.23 32.58 1.89
N GLU A 877 21.72 31.36 2.13
CA GLU A 877 21.84 30.35 1.07
C GLU A 877 20.46 30.02 0.45
N ILE A 878 19.43 29.87 1.28
CA ILE A 878 18.05 29.61 0.84
C ILE A 878 17.48 30.78 0.03
N ASP A 879 17.68 32.03 0.47
CA ASP A 879 17.31 33.23 -0.30
C ASP A 879 18.02 33.23 -1.67
N GLY A 880 19.30 32.87 -1.70
CA GLY A 880 20.05 32.67 -2.94
C GLY A 880 19.38 31.66 -3.89
N PHE A 881 18.92 30.52 -3.35
CA PHE A 881 18.16 29.53 -4.13
C PHE A 881 16.82 30.06 -4.61
N TYR A 882 16.07 30.81 -3.79
CA TYR A 882 14.82 31.43 -4.22
C TYR A 882 15.03 32.36 -5.40
N ARG A 883 16.02 33.25 -5.31
CA ARG A 883 16.35 34.19 -6.39
C ARG A 883 16.80 33.47 -7.65
N GLN A 884 17.62 32.42 -7.51
CA GLN A 884 18.07 31.62 -8.65
C GLN A 884 16.92 30.90 -9.34
N ILE A 885 15.98 30.33 -8.57
CA ILE A 885 14.76 29.70 -9.09
C ILE A 885 13.97 30.72 -9.93
N LEU A 886 13.72 31.92 -9.40
CA LEU A 886 12.96 32.95 -10.09
C LEU A 886 13.63 33.42 -11.38
N VAL A 887 14.95 33.63 -11.39
CA VAL A 887 15.69 33.98 -12.61
C VAL A 887 15.52 32.91 -13.69
N GLN A 888 15.58 31.64 -13.31
CA GLN A 888 15.43 30.54 -14.27
C GLN A 888 14.00 30.38 -14.78
N GLU A 889 13.01 30.61 -13.93
CA GLU A 889 11.59 30.58 -14.33
C GLU A 889 11.24 31.74 -15.26
N ASN A 890 11.79 32.94 -15.02
CA ASN A 890 11.64 34.07 -15.93
C ASN A 890 12.30 33.82 -17.28
N ALA A 891 13.55 33.30 -17.29
CA ALA A 891 14.23 32.92 -18.53
C ALA A 891 13.48 31.83 -19.32
N ARG A 892 12.79 30.90 -18.64
CA ARG A 892 11.92 29.90 -19.28
C ARG A 892 10.67 30.50 -19.91
N LYS A 893 10.07 31.52 -19.27
CA LYS A 893 8.90 32.24 -19.79
C LYS A 893 9.26 33.13 -20.98
N GLU A 894 10.48 33.67 -21.01
CA GLU A 894 11.00 34.51 -22.09
C GLU A 894 11.57 33.71 -23.28
N ALA A 895 11.90 32.43 -23.07
CA ALA A 895 12.37 31.55 -24.14
C ALA A 895 11.25 31.31 -25.17
N PRO A 896 11.47 31.55 -26.48
CA PRO A 896 10.46 31.31 -27.50
C PRO A 896 10.06 29.83 -27.48
N ASN A 897 8.75 29.60 -27.42
CA ASN A 897 8.12 28.29 -27.40
C ASN A 897 8.67 27.44 -28.57
N PRO A 898 9.32 26.29 -28.36
CA PRO A 898 9.85 25.45 -29.45
C PRO A 898 8.73 24.64 -30.12
N ILE A 899 7.63 25.30 -30.46
CA ILE A 899 6.54 24.77 -31.29
C ILE A 899 6.41 25.70 -32.49
N HIS A 900 7.46 25.70 -33.31
CA HIS A 900 7.43 25.95 -34.75
C HIS A 900 8.81 25.57 -35.28
N LEU A 901 9.13 24.27 -35.30
CA LEU A 901 10.09 23.66 -36.22
C LEU A 901 10.02 22.13 -36.07
N LYS A 902 9.34 21.54 -37.06
CA LYS A 902 9.16 20.11 -37.42
C LYS A 902 8.12 19.31 -36.65
#